data_AF-A0A832FNJ9-F1
#
_entry.id   AF-A0A832FNJ9-F1
#
_cell.length_a   1.000
_cell.length_b   1.000
_cell.length_c   1.000
_cell.angle_alpha   90.00
_cell.angle_beta   90.00
_cell.angle_gamma   90.00
#
_symmetry.space_group_name_H-M   'P 1'
#
loop_
_entity.id
_entity.type
_entity.pdbx_description
1 polymer ?
#
loop_
_entity_poly.entity_id
_entity_poly.type
_entity_poly.pdbx_seq_one_letter_code
_entity_poly.pdbx_strand_id
1 'polypeptide(L)'
;MILGETFTAIKEKRRIFETLLIAFLLLISGLAHGYNMFHYPYYENDEGTYMSQAWSLLTQGKLAPYTYWYDHAPAGWILIAAWVKLTGGFFTFGNAINSGRVFMLAIHLFTSLLLFYITKKITGHLFPGIIAVMIFSLSPLAIYFQRRVLLDNIMIFWVLSSLALVLKSNLKLRFVLLSALCLGIAILTKENAIFFLPAFLYTIYAQTKKESRNFAIAQWLAVAGLVVSTYFLYALLQGEFLPAGINDKNPHVSLLSTLKLQYTRGADVPFWHEKSDFFVNLNEWIKKDAFTIVIGAAATFVSLFLSVKEKKLRLPSLLALLFWIFLIRGKIVIDFYVIPAIPLLALNLGVLLDTLTRKYNEKMRYFLQTILIFFLLGGVYYATIIVSLNPYVSNETGPQNAAVKWIKENLSEDAYMVIDNYSFVDLRDKNFLAPKSFLNADWFWKIDYDPDVFQKKYQNDWTKIEYIILSHEMVKQMGLGSQKTLKRVYESSNLVTLWKNKYGSYFDLKNLISNNGDWIAVFKLNVKEKVMLKLSWEYFKNNFIKSYGQIIDPANNDATTSEGQSYTMLRAVWEDDRQTFDNVWQWTKDHLQHRLDDKLLSWLWIKDEDGKNYKMGDSAAASDADEDAALSLLFAYKKWGDQKYLNEAKEIINDIWKKEVVVVNRRYLLVCGPDLEKKTGYLVNPSYFSPAAYRIFAEVDRSHPWEKLADDSYYFLEKIVSRRGNQIGLPPNWIVISRNGEITSASPYVEKDPDLYGFDAFRIVWRIALDNLWFKTTKSTQYLQKIEPFFQETWIKNQSFPSLFTLSGEEKSFYRNISTASAPLSLFSITNPDLSKRVFENIFRKNFDFAVGSWENPKDYYDQSWGWFGTAFYLGSLPNLWK
;
A
#
# COMPACT_ATOMS: atom_id res chain seq x y z
N MET A 1 -74.19 18.31 23.97
CA MET A 1 -72.96 19.05 24.35
C MET A 1 -72.03 18.18 25.22
N ILE A 2 -72.53 17.58 26.31
CA ILE A 2 -71.75 16.71 27.25
C ILE A 2 -71.11 15.46 26.58
N LEU A 3 -71.77 14.85 25.59
CA LEU A 3 -71.20 13.73 24.80
C LEU A 3 -70.07 14.17 23.84
N GLY A 4 -70.04 15.45 23.44
CA GLY A 4 -68.98 16.00 22.57
C GLY A 4 -67.70 16.30 23.34
N GLU A 5 -67.82 16.78 24.58
CA GLU A 5 -66.70 17.08 25.50
C GLU A 5 -66.01 15.82 26.02
N THR A 6 -66.77 14.77 26.32
CA THR A 6 -66.21 13.46 26.72
C THR A 6 -65.48 12.77 25.56
N PHE A 7 -66.00 12.86 24.33
CA PHE A 7 -65.31 12.33 23.14
C PHE A 7 -64.02 13.09 22.79
N THR A 8 -63.99 14.41 22.97
CA THR A 8 -62.78 15.22 22.78
C THR A 8 -61.73 14.91 23.85
N ALA A 9 -62.13 14.82 25.12
CA ALA A 9 -61.23 14.46 26.23
C ALA A 9 -60.62 13.06 26.08
N ILE A 10 -61.37 12.06 25.61
CA ILE A 10 -60.85 10.70 25.36
C ILE A 10 -59.85 10.70 24.20
N LYS A 11 -60.14 11.44 23.12
CA LYS A 11 -59.26 11.57 21.95
C LYS A 11 -57.96 12.30 22.30
N GLU A 12 -58.04 13.30 23.17
CA GLU A 12 -56.90 14.05 23.69
C GLU A 12 -56.01 13.20 24.61
N LYS A 13 -56.59 12.48 25.58
CA LYS A 13 -55.85 11.52 26.42
C LYS A 13 -55.12 10.45 25.60
N ARG A 14 -55.78 9.91 24.57
CA ARG A 14 -55.17 8.92 23.65
C ARG A 14 -54.00 9.51 22.86
N ARG A 15 -54.09 10.78 22.44
CA ARG A 15 -53.02 11.49 21.75
C ARG A 15 -51.82 11.74 22.67
N ILE A 16 -52.06 12.17 23.91
CA ILE A 16 -51.02 12.38 24.93
C ILE A 16 -50.27 11.06 25.19
N PHE A 17 -51.00 9.97 25.43
CA PHE A 17 -50.38 8.65 25.65
C PHE A 17 -49.50 8.22 24.47
N GLU A 18 -49.98 8.39 23.24
CA GLU A 18 -49.20 8.06 22.05
C GLU A 18 -47.92 8.92 21.94
N THR A 19 -48.03 10.22 22.21
CA THR A 19 -46.85 11.11 22.21
C THR A 19 -45.83 10.70 23.26
N LEU A 20 -46.26 10.36 24.47
CA LEU A 20 -45.38 9.88 25.54
C LEU A 20 -44.72 8.54 25.17
N LEU A 21 -45.47 7.63 24.55
CA LEU A 21 -44.94 6.34 24.07
C LEU A 21 -43.87 6.55 23.00
N ILE A 22 -44.11 7.41 22.01
CA ILE A 22 -43.11 7.73 20.98
C ILE A 22 -41.87 8.34 21.62
N ALA A 23 -42.03 9.30 22.54
CA ALA A 23 -40.91 9.90 23.25
C ALA A 23 -40.09 8.85 24.03
N PHE A 24 -40.77 7.89 24.68
CA PHE A 24 -40.11 6.79 25.38
C PHE A 24 -39.33 5.86 24.44
N LEU A 25 -39.89 5.50 23.27
CA LEU A 25 -39.18 4.70 22.28
C LEU A 25 -37.96 5.42 21.71
N LEU A 26 -38.09 6.72 21.43
CA LEU A 26 -36.97 7.53 20.97
C LEU A 26 -35.90 7.68 22.05
N LEU A 27 -36.28 7.73 23.33
CA LEU A 27 -35.31 7.72 24.43
C LEU A 27 -34.53 6.40 24.48
N ILE A 28 -35.22 5.25 24.39
CA ILE A 28 -34.55 3.92 24.34
C ILE A 28 -33.60 3.84 23.14
N SER A 29 -34.08 4.21 21.96
CA SER A 29 -33.28 4.25 20.73
C SER A 29 -32.06 5.16 20.86
N GLY A 30 -32.27 6.37 21.41
CA GLY A 30 -31.21 7.35 21.65
C GLY A 30 -30.16 6.87 22.65
N LEU A 31 -30.57 6.18 23.72
CA LEU A 31 -29.63 5.60 24.69
C LEU A 31 -28.86 4.42 24.09
N ALA A 32 -29.55 3.52 23.38
CA ALA A 32 -28.92 2.35 22.75
C ALA A 32 -27.86 2.75 21.72
N HIS A 33 -28.10 3.79 20.93
CA HIS A 33 -27.18 4.27 19.90
C HIS A 33 -26.20 5.33 20.39
N GLY A 34 -26.59 6.19 21.34
CA GLY A 34 -25.77 7.30 21.82
C GLY A 34 -24.75 6.91 22.89
N TYR A 35 -25.04 5.91 23.72
CA TYR A 35 -24.11 5.47 24.76
C TYR A 35 -22.86 4.83 24.13
N ASN A 36 -21.68 5.28 24.58
CA ASN A 36 -20.37 4.81 24.11
C ASN A 36 -20.09 5.02 22.60
N MET A 37 -20.88 5.81 21.87
CA MET A 37 -20.77 5.93 20.40
C MET A 37 -19.46 6.57 19.90
N PHE A 38 -18.76 7.33 20.74
CA PHE A 38 -17.46 7.92 20.41
C PHE A 38 -16.29 6.95 20.60
N HIS A 39 -16.49 5.86 21.33
CA HIS A 39 -15.48 4.82 21.55
C HIS A 39 -15.75 3.54 20.76
N TYR A 40 -17.01 3.31 20.39
CA TYR A 40 -17.40 2.15 19.59
C TYR A 40 -18.43 2.49 18.50
N PRO A 41 -18.22 1.99 17.28
CA PRO A 41 -17.08 1.15 16.86
C PRO A 41 -15.84 1.99 16.48
N TYR A 42 -14.72 1.35 16.12
CA TYR A 42 -13.55 2.06 15.56
C TYR A 42 -13.96 2.97 14.38
N TYR A 43 -13.21 4.02 14.07
CA TYR A 43 -13.49 4.88 12.93
C TYR A 43 -13.19 4.18 11.62
N GLU A 44 -14.21 4.10 10.77
CA GLU A 44 -14.12 3.49 9.45
C GLU A 44 -13.43 4.41 8.42
N ASN A 45 -12.97 3.82 7.31
CA ASN A 45 -12.39 4.57 6.19
C ASN A 45 -13.42 5.48 5.50
N ASP A 46 -14.63 4.99 5.19
CA ASP A 46 -15.69 5.76 4.55
C ASP A 46 -16.22 6.88 5.47
N GLU A 47 -16.21 6.69 6.80
CA GLU A 47 -16.50 7.78 7.74
C GLU A 47 -15.54 8.95 7.53
N GLY A 48 -14.24 8.66 7.42
CA GLY A 48 -13.21 9.65 7.08
C GLY A 48 -13.43 10.27 5.70
N THR A 49 -13.79 9.45 4.70
CA THR A 49 -14.08 9.90 3.33
C THR A 49 -15.20 10.92 3.29
N TYR A 50 -16.37 10.63 3.85
CA TYR A 50 -17.48 11.57 3.79
C TYR A 50 -17.24 12.83 4.62
N MET A 51 -16.55 12.72 5.77
CA MET A 51 -16.17 13.90 6.56
C MET A 51 -15.15 14.78 5.81
N SER A 52 -14.19 14.18 5.11
CA SER A 52 -13.19 14.89 4.28
C SER A 52 -13.82 15.61 3.09
N GLN A 53 -14.83 15.02 2.45
CA GLN A 53 -15.59 15.64 1.36
C GLN A 53 -16.46 16.80 1.86
N ALA A 54 -17.13 16.63 3.01
CA ALA A 54 -17.85 17.71 3.67
C ALA A 54 -16.89 18.86 4.07
N TRP A 55 -15.69 18.54 4.55
CA TRP A 55 -14.66 19.51 4.89
C TRP A 55 -14.18 20.28 3.66
N SER A 56 -13.89 19.58 2.57
CA SER A 56 -13.53 20.19 1.28
C SER A 56 -14.61 21.14 0.76
N LEU A 57 -15.89 20.76 0.90
CA LEU A 57 -17.00 21.62 0.46
C LEU A 57 -17.03 22.95 1.22
N LEU A 58 -16.86 22.90 2.55
CA LEU A 58 -16.94 24.09 3.40
C LEU A 58 -15.67 24.96 3.36
N THR A 59 -14.50 24.35 3.16
CA THR A 59 -13.21 25.04 3.27
C THR A 59 -12.56 25.36 1.92
N GLN A 60 -12.79 24.53 0.90
CA GLN A 60 -12.17 24.67 -0.42
C GLN A 60 -13.17 24.98 -1.55
N GLY A 61 -14.48 24.86 -1.29
CA GLY A 61 -15.51 25.02 -2.32
C GLY A 61 -15.52 23.90 -3.36
N LYS A 62 -14.97 22.72 -3.04
CA LYS A 62 -14.86 21.55 -3.93
C LYS A 62 -15.61 20.36 -3.37
N LEU A 63 -16.15 19.49 -4.23
CA LEU A 63 -16.89 18.29 -3.81
C LEU A 63 -16.04 17.25 -3.06
N ALA A 64 -14.72 17.22 -3.31
CA ALA A 64 -13.77 16.33 -2.66
C ALA A 64 -12.40 17.02 -2.53
N PRO A 65 -11.58 16.64 -1.53
CA PRO A 65 -10.24 17.22 -1.33
C PRO A 65 -9.21 16.77 -2.40
N TYR A 66 -9.56 15.75 -3.18
CA TYR A 66 -8.79 15.18 -4.28
C TYR A 66 -9.61 15.16 -5.56
N THR A 67 -9.09 14.56 -6.63
CA THR A 67 -9.85 14.31 -7.86
C THR A 67 -11.14 13.55 -7.54
N TYR A 68 -12.28 14.12 -7.96
CA TYR A 68 -13.60 13.56 -7.72
C TYR A 68 -13.96 12.54 -8.81
N TRP A 69 -13.87 11.25 -8.49
CA TRP A 69 -14.00 10.15 -9.45
C TRP A 69 -15.42 9.57 -9.60
N TYR A 70 -16.46 10.31 -9.20
CA TYR A 70 -17.87 9.90 -9.36
C TYR A 70 -18.25 8.58 -8.67
N ASP A 71 -17.55 8.20 -7.60
CA ASP A 71 -17.79 6.98 -6.83
C ASP A 71 -19.17 6.97 -6.16
N HIS A 72 -19.55 8.10 -5.58
CA HIS A 72 -20.87 8.34 -5.00
C HIS A 72 -21.41 9.70 -5.43
N ALA A 73 -22.73 9.87 -5.49
CA ALA A 73 -23.34 11.19 -5.69
C ALA A 73 -23.25 12.07 -4.41
N PRO A 74 -23.18 13.41 -4.54
CA PRO A 74 -22.71 14.27 -3.45
C PRO A 74 -23.73 14.67 -2.39
N ALA A 75 -25.01 14.31 -2.53
CA ALA A 75 -26.05 14.87 -1.65
C ALA A 75 -25.84 14.49 -0.17
N GLY A 76 -25.28 13.32 0.10
CA GLY A 76 -25.09 12.85 1.48
C GLY A 76 -24.04 13.65 2.25
N TRP A 77 -22.85 13.90 1.68
CA TRP A 77 -21.85 14.72 2.38
C TRP A 77 -22.13 16.22 2.29
N ILE A 78 -22.93 16.69 1.33
CA ILE A 78 -23.50 18.05 1.39
C ILE A 78 -24.38 18.21 2.64
N LEU A 79 -25.19 17.21 3.00
CA LEU A 79 -25.98 17.22 4.23
C LEU A 79 -25.09 17.16 5.49
N ILE A 80 -24.02 16.37 5.46
CA ILE A 80 -23.01 16.35 6.54
C ILE A 80 -22.39 17.74 6.70
N ALA A 81 -21.98 18.39 5.61
CA ALA A 81 -21.44 19.75 5.62
C ALA A 81 -22.44 20.76 6.21
N ALA A 82 -23.72 20.67 5.83
CA ALA A 82 -24.77 21.51 6.39
C ALA A 82 -24.90 21.30 7.90
N TRP A 83 -24.90 20.05 8.38
CA TRP A 83 -24.93 19.73 9.82
C TRP A 83 -23.75 20.33 10.57
N VAL A 84 -22.53 20.13 10.07
CA VAL A 84 -21.31 20.65 10.68
C VAL A 84 -21.35 22.17 10.78
N LYS A 85 -21.79 22.85 9.71
CA LYS A 85 -21.95 24.31 9.70
C LYS A 85 -23.01 24.79 10.71
N LEU A 86 -24.12 24.06 10.85
CA LEU A 86 -25.20 24.39 11.78
C LEU A 86 -24.82 24.14 13.25
N THR A 87 -23.91 23.21 13.53
CA THR A 87 -23.54 22.80 14.89
C THR A 87 -22.24 23.43 15.41
N GLY A 88 -21.61 24.32 14.63
CA GLY A 88 -20.47 25.11 15.09
C GLY A 88 -19.09 24.63 14.62
N GLY A 89 -19.02 23.67 13.69
CA GLY A 89 -17.78 23.23 13.05
C GLY A 89 -17.45 21.75 13.24
N PHE A 90 -16.36 21.29 12.60
CA PHE A 90 -15.99 19.86 12.58
C PHE A 90 -15.67 19.31 13.96
N PHE A 91 -15.24 20.16 14.89
CA PHE A 91 -14.72 19.72 16.19
C PHE A 91 -15.66 20.02 17.37
N THR A 92 -16.93 20.36 17.10
CA THR A 92 -17.93 20.64 18.16
C THR A 92 -18.07 19.48 19.15
N PHE A 93 -18.01 18.23 18.66
CA PHE A 93 -18.18 17.03 19.47
C PHE A 93 -16.89 16.22 19.62
N GLY A 94 -15.73 16.89 19.61
CA GLY A 94 -14.41 16.25 19.67
C GLY A 94 -13.73 16.23 18.31
N ASN A 95 -13.39 15.06 17.79
CA ASN A 95 -12.83 14.95 16.43
C ASN A 95 -13.90 15.08 15.34
N ALA A 96 -13.46 15.20 14.08
CA ALA A 96 -14.35 15.40 12.94
C ALA A 96 -15.43 14.30 12.84
N ILE A 97 -15.02 13.03 12.96
CA ILE A 97 -15.94 11.90 12.81
C ILE A 97 -16.99 11.89 13.91
N ASN A 98 -16.64 12.19 15.16
CA ASN A 98 -17.60 12.26 16.26
C ASN A 98 -18.71 13.27 15.98
N SER A 99 -18.39 14.43 15.39
CA SER A 99 -19.40 15.40 14.97
C SER A 99 -20.36 14.85 13.90
N GLY A 100 -19.84 14.03 12.98
CA GLY A 100 -20.66 13.25 12.04
C GLY A 100 -21.48 12.15 12.72
N ARG A 101 -20.95 11.46 13.74
CA ARG A 101 -21.69 10.42 14.48
C ARG A 101 -22.87 10.98 15.25
N VAL A 102 -22.78 12.21 15.77
CA VAL A 102 -23.94 12.91 16.36
C VAL A 102 -25.02 13.17 15.32
N PHE A 103 -24.64 13.51 14.07
CA PHE A 103 -25.61 13.61 12.97
C PHE A 103 -26.29 12.27 12.69
N MET A 104 -25.52 11.18 12.66
CA MET A 104 -26.06 9.84 12.46
C MET A 104 -27.02 9.42 13.57
N LEU A 105 -26.74 9.79 14.82
CA LEU A 105 -27.67 9.59 15.93
C LEU A 105 -28.99 10.34 15.70
N ALA A 106 -28.94 11.60 15.26
CA ALA A 106 -30.14 12.35 14.92
C ALA A 106 -30.92 11.70 13.76
N ILE A 107 -30.23 11.29 12.69
CA ILE A 107 -30.81 10.56 11.56
C ILE A 107 -31.46 9.24 12.02
N HIS A 108 -30.83 8.51 12.94
CA HIS A 108 -31.38 7.27 13.50
C HIS A 108 -32.67 7.51 14.29
N LEU A 109 -32.73 8.57 15.10
CA LEU A 109 -33.94 8.93 15.85
C LEU A 109 -35.10 9.31 14.91
N PHE A 110 -34.84 10.12 13.88
CA PHE A 110 -35.86 10.45 12.88
C PHE A 110 -36.29 9.22 12.07
N THR A 111 -35.36 8.35 11.72
CA THR A 111 -35.64 7.09 11.04
C THR A 111 -36.53 6.18 11.89
N SER A 112 -36.27 6.10 13.19
CA SER A 112 -37.10 5.34 14.15
C SER A 112 -38.51 5.93 14.25
N LEU A 113 -38.63 7.26 14.29
CA LEU A 113 -39.94 7.95 14.26
C LEU A 113 -40.72 7.66 12.97
N LEU A 114 -40.04 7.72 11.81
CA LEU A 114 -40.64 7.41 10.51
C LEU A 114 -41.07 5.95 10.44
N LEU A 115 -40.24 5.02 10.92
CA LEU A 115 -40.54 3.59 10.98
C LEU A 115 -41.78 3.32 11.83
N PHE A 116 -41.88 3.93 13.01
CA PHE A 116 -43.08 3.85 13.85
C PHE A 116 -44.32 4.35 13.10
N TYR A 117 -44.22 5.55 12.51
CA TYR A 117 -45.31 6.18 11.78
C TYR A 117 -45.79 5.32 10.60
N ILE A 118 -44.87 4.82 9.77
CA ILE A 118 -45.16 3.98 8.60
C ILE A 118 -45.84 2.69 9.03
N THR A 119 -45.29 2.00 10.03
CA THR A 119 -45.82 0.74 10.52
C THR A 119 -47.22 0.92 11.11
N LYS A 120 -47.42 1.95 11.92
CA LYS A 120 -48.74 2.33 12.44
C LYS A 120 -49.70 2.68 11.31
N LYS A 121 -49.25 3.37 10.27
CA LYS A 121 -50.09 3.79 9.16
C LYS A 121 -50.58 2.61 8.32
N ILE A 122 -49.73 1.61 8.11
CA ILE A 122 -50.06 0.38 7.37
C ILE A 122 -51.00 -0.52 8.18
N THR A 123 -50.73 -0.70 9.47
CA THR A 123 -51.46 -1.64 10.32
C THR A 123 -52.74 -1.05 10.92
N GLY A 124 -52.73 0.24 11.25
CA GLY A 124 -53.75 0.92 12.05
C GLY A 124 -53.55 0.79 13.56
N HIS A 125 -52.47 0.14 14.01
CA HIS A 125 -52.23 -0.21 15.41
C HIS A 125 -50.87 0.32 15.91
N LEU A 126 -50.78 0.62 17.21
CA LEU A 126 -49.56 1.15 17.83
C LEU A 126 -48.48 0.08 18.02
N PHE A 127 -48.86 -1.11 18.49
CA PHE A 127 -47.94 -2.19 18.87
C PHE A 127 -47.01 -2.67 17.75
N PRO A 128 -47.46 -2.84 16.49
CA PRO A 128 -46.56 -3.17 15.39
C PRO A 128 -45.45 -2.14 15.19
N GLY A 129 -45.76 -0.85 15.37
CA GLY A 129 -44.77 0.23 15.31
C GLY A 129 -43.78 0.18 16.46
N ILE A 130 -44.23 -0.16 17.68
CA ILE A 130 -43.35 -0.40 18.83
C ILE A 130 -42.37 -1.53 18.50
N ILE A 131 -42.88 -2.67 18.02
CA ILE A 131 -42.07 -3.84 17.69
C ILE A 131 -41.03 -3.51 16.61
N ALA A 132 -41.43 -2.83 15.53
CA ALA A 132 -40.52 -2.45 14.46
C ALA A 132 -39.39 -1.53 14.95
N VAL A 133 -39.70 -0.51 15.76
CA VAL A 133 -38.67 0.37 16.34
C VAL A 133 -37.75 -0.39 17.29
N MET A 134 -38.30 -1.24 18.17
CA MET A 134 -37.49 -2.00 19.13
C MET A 134 -36.52 -2.95 18.44
N ILE A 135 -36.96 -3.65 17.38
CA ILE A 135 -36.07 -4.51 16.58
C ILE A 135 -34.99 -3.68 15.89
N PHE A 136 -35.37 -2.56 15.26
CA PHE A 136 -34.42 -1.71 14.55
C PHE A 136 -33.38 -1.07 15.48
N SER A 137 -33.82 -0.46 16.59
CA SER A 137 -32.95 0.28 17.51
C SER A 137 -32.12 -0.58 18.46
N LEU A 138 -32.46 -1.86 18.61
CA LEU A 138 -31.75 -2.78 19.49
C LEU A 138 -31.02 -3.89 18.72
N SER A 139 -31.09 -3.87 17.39
CA SER A 139 -30.30 -4.75 16.53
C SER A 139 -28.81 -4.46 16.74
N PRO A 140 -27.97 -5.47 17.07
CA PRO A 140 -26.52 -5.30 17.12
C PRO A 140 -25.92 -4.74 15.82
N LEU A 141 -26.43 -5.16 14.66
CA LEU A 141 -26.02 -4.61 13.36
C LEU A 141 -26.41 -3.15 13.22
N ALA A 142 -27.61 -2.76 13.67
CA ALA A 142 -28.02 -1.36 13.66
C ALA A 142 -27.13 -0.53 14.58
N ILE A 143 -26.87 -0.99 15.80
CA ILE A 143 -25.98 -0.29 16.74
C ILE A 143 -24.60 -0.09 16.12
N TYR A 144 -24.06 -1.13 15.48
CA TYR A 144 -22.75 -1.06 14.82
C TYR A 144 -22.73 -0.08 13.63
N PHE A 145 -23.68 -0.17 12.71
CA PHE A 145 -23.64 0.58 11.45
C PHE A 145 -24.33 1.94 11.49
N GLN A 146 -25.41 2.10 12.26
CA GLN A 146 -26.15 3.38 12.35
C GLN A 146 -25.40 4.41 13.19
N ARG A 147 -24.41 4.01 13.99
CA ARG A 147 -23.50 4.95 14.68
C ARG A 147 -22.48 5.56 13.72
N ARG A 148 -22.08 4.82 12.68
CA ARG A 148 -21.04 5.24 11.74
C ARG A 148 -21.58 6.27 10.75
N VAL A 149 -20.74 7.20 10.34
CA VAL A 149 -21.00 8.17 9.27
C VAL A 149 -21.03 7.46 7.92
N LEU A 150 -22.15 6.82 7.58
CA LEU A 150 -22.33 6.09 6.32
C LEU A 150 -23.51 6.66 5.54
N LEU A 151 -23.35 6.81 4.22
CA LEU A 151 -24.39 7.42 3.36
C LEU A 151 -25.67 6.60 3.34
N ASP A 152 -25.59 5.27 3.49
CA ASP A 152 -26.76 4.38 3.55
C ASP A 152 -27.71 4.74 4.71
N ASN A 153 -27.20 5.26 5.84
CA ASN A 153 -28.02 5.73 6.96
C ASN A 153 -28.86 6.96 6.58
N ILE A 154 -28.25 7.90 5.85
CA ILE A 154 -28.92 9.10 5.34
C ILE A 154 -29.91 8.71 4.22
N MET A 155 -29.51 7.80 3.34
CA MET A 155 -30.33 7.33 2.23
C MET A 155 -31.62 6.66 2.72
N ILE A 156 -31.53 5.75 3.69
CA ILE A 156 -32.72 5.05 4.21
C ILE A 156 -33.67 6.01 4.94
N PHE A 157 -33.15 7.04 5.61
CA PHE A 157 -33.96 8.13 6.17
C PHE A 157 -34.80 8.82 5.08
N TRP A 158 -34.21 9.13 3.93
CA TRP A 158 -34.93 9.76 2.81
C TRP A 158 -35.91 8.81 2.12
N VAL A 159 -35.57 7.53 1.99
CA VAL A 159 -36.50 6.50 1.49
C VAL A 159 -37.73 6.40 2.40
N LEU A 160 -37.54 6.31 3.72
CA LEU A 160 -38.66 6.23 4.67
C LEU A 160 -39.44 7.55 4.77
N SER A 161 -38.77 8.70 4.65
CA SER A 161 -39.43 10.00 4.53
C SER A 161 -40.35 10.06 3.31
N SER A 162 -39.85 9.61 2.16
CA SER A 162 -40.63 9.48 0.93
C SER A 162 -41.85 8.56 1.13
N LEU A 163 -41.64 7.41 1.77
CA LEU A 163 -42.69 6.43 2.03
C LEU A 163 -43.78 6.97 2.97
N ALA A 164 -43.38 7.67 4.04
CA ALA A 164 -44.29 8.29 4.99
C ALA A 164 -45.22 9.32 4.32
N LEU A 165 -44.73 10.03 3.29
CA LEU A 165 -45.51 11.01 2.53
C LEU A 165 -46.57 10.35 1.63
N VAL A 166 -46.21 9.30 0.89
CA VAL A 166 -47.17 8.59 0.00
C VAL A 166 -48.19 7.75 0.76
N LEU A 167 -47.93 7.39 2.01
CA LEU A 167 -48.86 6.66 2.87
C LEU A 167 -49.88 7.56 3.59
N LYS A 168 -49.92 8.88 3.35
CA LYS A 168 -50.94 9.76 3.96
C LYS A 168 -52.35 9.37 3.48
N SER A 169 -53.32 9.40 4.41
CA SER A 169 -54.72 8.95 4.15
C SER A 169 -55.48 9.86 3.18
N ASN A 170 -55.10 11.12 3.05
CA ASN A 170 -55.58 12.01 1.99
C ASN A 170 -54.38 12.41 1.14
N LEU A 171 -54.04 11.55 0.17
CA LEU A 171 -52.87 11.71 -0.68
C LEU A 171 -53.12 12.86 -1.67
N LYS A 172 -52.71 14.06 -1.28
CA LYS A 172 -52.68 15.24 -2.14
C LYS A 172 -51.47 15.22 -3.04
N LEU A 173 -51.58 15.86 -4.21
CA LEU A 173 -50.49 15.94 -5.18
C LEU A 173 -49.18 16.46 -4.60
N ARG A 174 -49.22 17.47 -3.72
CA ARG A 174 -48.01 17.98 -3.04
C ARG A 174 -47.23 16.91 -2.29
N PHE A 175 -47.89 15.90 -1.71
CA PHE A 175 -47.21 14.83 -0.99
C PHE A 175 -46.60 13.80 -1.95
N VAL A 176 -47.20 13.63 -3.13
CA VAL A 176 -46.59 12.87 -4.24
C VAL A 176 -45.32 13.59 -4.71
N LEU A 177 -45.37 14.89 -4.99
CA LEU A 177 -44.19 15.65 -5.44
C LEU A 177 -43.09 15.70 -4.36
N LEU A 178 -43.44 15.90 -3.09
CA LEU A 178 -42.47 15.86 -1.99
C LEU A 178 -41.85 14.47 -1.80
N SER A 179 -42.62 13.39 -2.03
CA SER A 179 -42.09 12.03 -2.03
C SER A 179 -41.10 11.82 -3.17
N ALA A 180 -41.39 12.32 -4.37
CA ALA A 180 -40.48 12.27 -5.51
C ALA A 180 -39.15 12.98 -5.19
N LEU A 181 -39.23 14.18 -4.59
CA LEU A 181 -38.06 14.94 -4.14
C LEU A 181 -37.24 14.14 -3.12
N CYS A 182 -37.89 13.57 -2.09
CA CYS A 182 -37.22 12.76 -1.07
C CYS A 182 -36.51 11.55 -1.67
N LEU A 183 -37.16 10.82 -2.61
CA LEU A 183 -36.50 9.67 -3.25
C LEU A 183 -35.36 10.12 -4.17
N GLY A 184 -35.52 11.23 -4.90
CA GLY A 184 -34.44 11.80 -5.71
C GLY A 184 -33.21 12.13 -4.86
N ILE A 185 -33.39 12.75 -3.69
CA ILE A 185 -32.31 13.00 -2.73
C ILE A 185 -31.73 11.69 -2.19
N ALA A 186 -32.56 10.66 -1.93
CA ALA A 186 -32.09 9.35 -1.51
C ALA A 186 -31.15 8.72 -2.56
N ILE A 187 -31.51 8.78 -3.84
CA ILE A 187 -30.69 8.28 -4.96
C ILE A 187 -29.39 9.07 -5.09
N LEU A 188 -29.44 10.40 -4.93
CA LEU A 188 -28.24 11.26 -4.92
C LEU A 188 -27.41 11.17 -3.63
N THR A 189 -27.93 10.52 -2.59
CA THR A 189 -27.18 10.21 -1.37
C THR A 189 -26.52 8.85 -1.52
N LYS A 190 -27.27 7.85 -2.01
CA LYS A 190 -26.72 6.56 -2.38
C LYS A 190 -27.50 5.93 -3.54
N GLU A 191 -26.78 5.50 -4.58
CA GLU A 191 -27.37 5.04 -5.85
C GLU A 191 -28.29 3.83 -5.67
N ASN A 192 -28.00 2.99 -4.66
CA ASN A 192 -28.77 1.78 -4.33
C ASN A 192 -30.24 2.10 -3.97
N ALA A 193 -30.59 3.35 -3.65
CA ALA A 193 -31.98 3.73 -3.42
C ALA A 193 -32.89 3.49 -4.64
N ILE A 194 -32.31 3.46 -5.86
CA ILE A 194 -33.06 3.25 -7.10
C ILE A 194 -33.81 1.92 -7.12
N PHE A 195 -33.32 0.89 -6.40
CA PHE A 195 -33.96 -0.42 -6.34
C PHE A 195 -35.33 -0.37 -5.64
N PHE A 196 -35.64 0.69 -4.88
CA PHE A 196 -36.95 0.88 -4.26
C PHE A 196 -37.99 1.50 -5.20
N LEU A 197 -37.56 2.02 -6.37
CA LEU A 197 -38.43 2.68 -7.35
C LEU A 197 -39.72 1.89 -7.68
N PRO A 198 -39.68 0.56 -7.95
CA PRO A 198 -40.88 -0.20 -8.25
C PRO A 198 -41.90 -0.22 -7.09
N ALA A 199 -41.44 -0.26 -5.84
CA ALA A 199 -42.31 -0.23 -4.67
C ALA A 199 -43.02 1.12 -4.50
N PHE A 200 -42.34 2.23 -4.84
CA PHE A 200 -42.96 3.56 -4.85
C PHE A 200 -44.02 3.70 -5.93
N LEU A 201 -43.70 3.25 -7.16
CA LEU A 201 -44.67 3.26 -8.27
C LEU A 201 -45.91 2.43 -7.93
N TYR A 202 -45.72 1.23 -7.36
CA TYR A 202 -46.80 0.41 -6.85
C TYR A 202 -47.65 1.13 -5.79
N THR A 203 -47.00 1.78 -4.82
CA THR A 203 -47.69 2.47 -3.72
C THR A 203 -48.51 3.65 -4.22
N ILE A 204 -47.95 4.47 -5.12
CA ILE A 204 -48.66 5.61 -5.71
C ILE A 204 -49.83 5.11 -6.54
N TYR A 205 -49.63 4.07 -7.35
CA TYR A 205 -50.69 3.43 -8.11
C TYR A 205 -51.83 2.93 -7.20
N ALA A 206 -51.49 2.30 -6.07
CA ALA A 206 -52.45 1.73 -5.13
C ALA A 206 -53.19 2.79 -4.31
N GLN A 207 -52.54 3.90 -3.95
CA GLN A 207 -53.09 4.97 -3.10
C GLN A 207 -53.84 6.05 -3.90
N THR A 208 -53.60 6.17 -5.21
CA THR A 208 -54.20 7.21 -6.05
C THR A 208 -55.52 6.73 -6.69
N LYS A 209 -56.50 7.64 -6.78
CA LYS A 209 -57.77 7.40 -7.49
C LYS A 209 -57.52 7.07 -8.96
N LYS A 210 -58.34 6.18 -9.53
CA LYS A 210 -58.13 5.59 -10.88
C LYS A 210 -57.91 6.66 -11.96
N GLU A 211 -58.62 7.76 -11.88
CA GLU A 211 -58.62 8.88 -12.83
C GLU A 211 -57.32 9.70 -12.78
N SER A 212 -56.60 9.67 -11.65
CA SER A 212 -55.40 10.51 -11.42
C SER A 212 -54.10 9.71 -11.36
N ARG A 213 -54.14 8.38 -11.49
CA ARG A 213 -52.96 7.49 -11.34
C ARG A 213 -51.83 7.85 -12.30
N ASN A 214 -52.14 7.92 -13.59
CA ASN A 214 -51.14 8.18 -14.62
C ASN A 214 -50.50 9.55 -14.44
N PHE A 215 -51.31 10.56 -14.12
CA PHE A 215 -50.83 11.92 -13.85
C PHE A 215 -49.92 11.97 -12.62
N ALA A 216 -50.32 11.34 -11.51
CA ALA A 216 -49.51 11.29 -10.29
C ALA A 216 -48.18 10.57 -10.52
N ILE A 217 -48.19 9.44 -11.22
CA ILE A 217 -46.97 8.67 -11.55
C ILE A 217 -46.05 9.48 -12.48
N ALA A 218 -46.59 10.07 -13.54
CA ALA A 218 -45.81 10.86 -14.49
C ALA A 218 -45.13 12.06 -13.81
N GLN A 219 -45.87 12.81 -12.98
CA GLN A 219 -45.28 13.94 -12.26
C GLN A 219 -44.26 13.49 -11.21
N TRP A 220 -44.52 12.37 -10.54
CA TRP A 220 -43.58 11.81 -9.57
C TRP A 220 -42.27 11.40 -10.25
N LEU A 221 -42.34 10.70 -11.40
CA LEU A 221 -41.16 10.31 -12.18
C LEU A 221 -40.42 11.54 -12.72
N ALA A 222 -41.14 12.55 -13.19
CA ALA A 222 -40.55 13.78 -13.69
C ALA A 222 -39.76 14.51 -12.58
N VAL A 223 -40.36 14.70 -11.39
CA VAL A 223 -39.67 15.39 -10.28
C VAL A 223 -38.48 14.58 -9.77
N ALA A 224 -38.63 13.27 -9.56
CA ALA A 224 -37.52 12.42 -9.12
C ALA A 224 -36.39 12.43 -10.15
N GLY A 225 -36.74 12.32 -11.45
CA GLY A 225 -35.80 12.36 -12.56
C GLY A 225 -35.06 13.70 -12.68
N LEU A 226 -35.76 14.84 -12.48
CA LEU A 226 -35.14 16.17 -12.48
C LEU A 226 -34.16 16.36 -11.32
N VAL A 227 -34.46 15.81 -10.15
CA VAL A 227 -33.52 15.86 -9.02
C VAL A 227 -32.28 15.03 -9.38
N VAL A 228 -32.47 13.78 -9.80
CA VAL A 228 -31.36 12.87 -10.14
C VAL A 228 -30.53 13.39 -11.32
N SER A 229 -31.15 14.06 -12.30
CA SER A 229 -30.44 14.60 -13.47
C SER A 229 -29.42 15.67 -13.11
N THR A 230 -29.51 16.31 -11.93
CA THR A 230 -28.50 17.29 -11.48
C THR A 230 -27.10 16.68 -11.37
N TYR A 231 -26.98 15.40 -11.03
CA TYR A 231 -25.68 14.72 -10.97
C TYR A 231 -25.08 14.49 -12.35
N PHE A 232 -25.90 14.05 -13.30
CA PHE A 232 -25.50 13.89 -14.70
C PHE A 232 -25.20 15.24 -15.37
N LEU A 233 -25.98 16.27 -15.04
CA LEU A 233 -25.75 17.64 -15.49
C LEU A 233 -24.42 18.17 -14.95
N TYR A 234 -24.09 17.93 -13.68
CA TYR A 234 -22.79 18.30 -13.13
C TYR A 234 -21.64 17.66 -13.93
N ALA A 235 -21.70 16.34 -14.17
CA ALA A 235 -20.69 15.65 -14.96
C ALA A 235 -20.59 16.21 -16.40
N LEU A 236 -21.73 16.54 -17.01
CA LEU A 236 -21.77 17.14 -18.34
C LEU A 236 -21.12 18.53 -18.36
N LEU A 237 -21.41 19.36 -17.35
CA LEU A 237 -20.85 20.72 -17.23
C LEU A 237 -19.34 20.71 -16.96
N GLN A 238 -18.81 19.67 -16.30
CA GLN A 238 -17.37 19.48 -16.12
C GLN A 238 -16.68 18.87 -17.35
N GLY A 239 -17.43 18.45 -18.38
CA GLY A 239 -16.87 17.68 -19.50
C GLY A 239 -16.53 16.22 -19.15
N GLU A 240 -16.91 15.75 -17.97
CA GLU A 240 -16.57 14.44 -17.40
C GLU A 240 -17.71 13.41 -17.56
N PHE A 241 -18.75 13.71 -18.35
CA PHE A 241 -19.82 12.74 -18.60
C PHE A 241 -19.31 11.55 -19.43
N LEU A 242 -18.60 11.81 -20.53
CA LEU A 242 -18.05 10.78 -21.42
C LEU A 242 -16.64 10.36 -21.00
N PRO A 243 -16.18 9.14 -21.33
CA PRO A 243 -14.79 8.73 -21.15
C PRO A 243 -13.80 9.63 -21.91
N ALA A 244 -12.61 9.80 -21.35
CA ALA A 244 -11.47 10.41 -22.04
C ALA A 244 -11.19 9.65 -23.35
N GLY A 245 -10.78 10.39 -24.40
CA GLY A 245 -10.51 9.86 -25.75
C GLY A 245 -11.69 9.90 -26.72
N ILE A 246 -12.92 10.12 -26.26
CA ILE A 246 -14.09 10.29 -27.16
C ILE A 246 -14.15 11.73 -27.68
N ASN A 247 -14.12 12.71 -26.78
CA ASN A 247 -14.26 14.14 -27.12
C ASN A 247 -13.06 15.01 -26.66
N ASP A 248 -12.21 14.50 -25.75
CA ASP A 248 -10.99 15.16 -25.28
C ASP A 248 -9.83 14.15 -25.34
N LYS A 249 -8.64 14.63 -25.67
CA LYS A 249 -7.40 13.83 -25.70
C LYS A 249 -6.73 13.73 -24.32
N ASN A 250 -7.07 14.63 -23.39
CA ASN A 250 -6.46 14.63 -22.06
C ASN A 250 -7.10 13.55 -21.16
N PRO A 251 -6.30 12.79 -20.39
CA PRO A 251 -6.82 11.88 -19.38
C PRO A 251 -7.61 12.62 -18.30
N HIS A 252 -8.87 12.22 -18.08
CA HIS A 252 -9.71 12.75 -17.01
C HIS A 252 -10.68 11.66 -16.50
N VAL A 253 -11.28 11.91 -15.34
CA VAL A 253 -12.31 11.04 -14.76
C VAL A 253 -13.59 11.08 -15.58
N SER A 254 -14.40 10.01 -15.51
CA SER A 254 -15.67 9.99 -16.22
C SER A 254 -16.78 9.28 -15.44
N LEU A 255 -17.96 9.90 -15.39
CA LEU A 255 -19.15 9.31 -14.78
C LEU A 255 -19.54 7.99 -15.46
N LEU A 256 -19.58 7.93 -16.79
CA LEU A 256 -19.93 6.68 -17.50
C LEU A 256 -18.88 5.58 -17.29
N SER A 257 -17.60 5.94 -17.28
CA SER A 257 -16.52 4.99 -16.96
C SER A 257 -16.66 4.44 -15.55
N THR A 258 -16.94 5.31 -14.57
CA THR A 258 -17.13 4.90 -13.18
C THR A 258 -18.38 4.02 -13.02
N LEU A 259 -19.51 4.37 -13.65
CA LEU A 259 -20.72 3.53 -13.61
C LEU A 259 -20.47 2.14 -14.21
N LYS A 260 -19.73 2.05 -15.33
CA LYS A 260 -19.32 0.78 -15.93
C LYS A 260 -18.43 -0.02 -14.97
N LEU A 261 -17.44 0.62 -14.37
CA LEU A 261 -16.54 -0.01 -13.39
C LEU A 261 -17.34 -0.55 -12.19
N GLN A 262 -18.20 0.26 -11.58
CA GLN A 262 -19.03 -0.13 -10.44
C GLN A 262 -19.96 -1.30 -10.77
N TYR A 263 -20.52 -1.35 -11.98
CA TYR A 263 -21.34 -2.46 -12.44
C TYR A 263 -20.55 -3.78 -12.57
N THR A 264 -19.29 -3.71 -12.98
CA THR A 264 -18.43 -4.89 -13.18
C THR A 264 -17.74 -5.39 -11.90
N ARG A 265 -17.83 -4.68 -10.77
CA ARG A 265 -17.14 -5.05 -9.52
C ARG A 265 -17.76 -6.28 -8.84
N GLY A 266 -16.89 -7.04 -8.17
CA GLY A 266 -17.23 -8.23 -7.39
C GLY A 266 -16.86 -9.53 -8.13
N ALA A 267 -16.99 -10.66 -7.44
CA ALA A 267 -16.73 -11.95 -8.03
C ALA A 267 -17.89 -12.40 -8.95
N ASP A 268 -17.58 -12.90 -10.14
CA ASP A 268 -18.55 -13.48 -11.08
C ASP A 268 -18.92 -14.92 -10.70
N VAL A 269 -19.39 -15.10 -9.46
CA VAL A 269 -19.83 -16.40 -8.92
C VAL A 269 -21.27 -16.30 -8.40
N PRO A 270 -22.02 -17.41 -8.36
CA PRO A 270 -23.37 -17.42 -7.78
C PRO A 270 -23.37 -16.95 -6.32
N PHE A 271 -24.45 -16.29 -5.89
CA PHE A 271 -24.54 -15.69 -4.55
C PHE A 271 -24.43 -16.69 -3.38
N TRP A 272 -24.68 -17.97 -3.63
CA TRP A 272 -24.54 -19.04 -2.63
C TRP A 272 -23.13 -19.64 -2.57
N HIS A 273 -22.23 -19.23 -3.46
CA HIS A 273 -20.85 -19.70 -3.48
C HIS A 273 -20.06 -19.05 -2.34
N GLU A 274 -19.16 -19.81 -1.70
CA GLU A 274 -18.39 -19.38 -0.52
C GLU A 274 -17.49 -18.15 -0.76
N LYS A 275 -17.04 -18.00 -2.01
CA LYS A 275 -16.23 -16.85 -2.48
C LYS A 275 -17.07 -15.65 -2.93
N SER A 276 -18.40 -15.75 -2.92
CA SER A 276 -19.24 -14.60 -3.29
C SER A 276 -19.24 -13.58 -2.16
N ASP A 277 -19.20 -12.30 -2.53
CA ASP A 277 -19.25 -11.22 -1.56
C ASP A 277 -20.53 -11.28 -0.71
N PHE A 278 -21.66 -11.65 -1.29
CA PHE A 278 -22.92 -11.83 -0.55
C PHE A 278 -22.80 -12.93 0.52
N PHE A 279 -22.28 -14.11 0.17
CA PHE A 279 -22.18 -15.22 1.12
C PHE A 279 -21.25 -14.89 2.29
N VAL A 280 -20.09 -14.28 1.99
CA VAL A 280 -19.14 -13.84 3.02
C VAL A 280 -19.80 -12.86 3.98
N ASN A 281 -20.43 -11.80 3.46
CA ASN A 281 -21.07 -10.80 4.31
C ASN A 281 -22.32 -11.32 5.03
N LEU A 282 -23.12 -12.19 4.41
CA LEU A 282 -24.28 -12.81 5.06
C LEU A 282 -23.87 -13.59 6.31
N ASN A 283 -22.78 -14.35 6.25
CA ASN A 283 -22.26 -15.07 7.40
C ASN A 283 -21.80 -14.11 8.51
N GLU A 284 -21.14 -13.00 8.15
CA GLU A 284 -20.74 -11.98 9.12
C GLU A 284 -21.95 -11.28 9.76
N TRP A 285 -23.00 -10.99 8.97
CA TRP A 285 -24.24 -10.41 9.48
C TRP A 285 -24.97 -11.36 10.43
N ILE A 286 -25.05 -12.66 10.10
CA ILE A 286 -25.67 -13.67 10.97
C ILE A 286 -24.88 -13.83 12.27
N LYS A 287 -23.54 -13.82 12.22
CA LYS A 287 -22.70 -13.87 13.43
C LYS A 287 -22.95 -12.68 14.36
N LYS A 288 -23.14 -11.48 13.79
CA LYS A 288 -23.38 -10.24 14.55
C LYS A 288 -24.83 -10.13 15.05
N ASP A 289 -25.82 -10.51 14.23
CA ASP A 289 -27.25 -10.38 14.52
C ASP A 289 -28.09 -11.40 13.74
N ALA A 290 -28.05 -12.66 14.18
CA ALA A 290 -28.87 -13.72 13.60
C ALA A 290 -30.37 -13.43 13.71
N PHE A 291 -30.81 -12.77 14.80
CA PHE A 291 -32.23 -12.52 15.04
C PHE A 291 -32.84 -11.63 13.95
N THR A 292 -32.28 -10.44 13.74
CA THR A 292 -32.82 -9.49 12.76
C THR A 292 -32.72 -10.03 11.34
N ILE A 293 -31.61 -10.69 11.00
CA ILE A 293 -31.37 -11.19 9.65
C ILE A 293 -32.22 -12.41 9.35
N VAL A 294 -32.14 -13.48 10.15
CA VAL A 294 -32.81 -14.75 9.87
C VAL A 294 -34.32 -14.65 10.08
N ILE A 295 -34.76 -14.14 11.24
CA ILE A 295 -36.19 -14.03 11.53
C ILE A 295 -36.84 -12.95 10.66
N GLY A 296 -36.14 -11.84 10.42
CA GLY A 296 -36.59 -10.81 9.48
C GLY A 296 -36.76 -11.34 8.07
N ALA A 297 -35.76 -12.07 7.53
CA ALA A 297 -35.85 -12.66 6.20
C ALA A 297 -37.00 -13.69 6.11
N ALA A 298 -37.12 -14.58 7.09
CA ALA A 298 -38.23 -15.54 7.17
C ALA A 298 -39.58 -14.82 7.21
N ALA A 299 -39.70 -13.73 8.00
CA ALA A 299 -40.89 -12.91 8.04
C ALA A 299 -41.19 -12.24 6.69
N THR A 300 -40.18 -11.79 5.94
CA THR A 300 -40.35 -11.28 4.58
C THR A 300 -40.92 -12.36 3.65
N PHE A 301 -40.39 -13.59 3.67
CA PHE A 301 -40.89 -14.69 2.84
C PHE A 301 -42.33 -15.08 3.17
N VAL A 302 -42.66 -15.22 4.46
CA VAL A 302 -44.04 -15.50 4.90
C VAL A 302 -44.97 -14.34 4.53
N SER A 303 -44.52 -13.10 4.72
CA SER A 303 -45.29 -11.92 4.34
C SER A 303 -45.56 -11.87 2.85
N LEU A 304 -44.59 -12.25 2.02
CA LEU A 304 -44.74 -12.31 0.56
C LEU A 304 -45.85 -13.29 0.16
N PHE A 305 -45.86 -14.51 0.71
CA PHE A 305 -46.91 -15.50 0.47
C PHE A 305 -48.29 -15.02 0.95
N LEU A 306 -48.36 -14.46 2.16
CA LEU A 306 -49.62 -13.98 2.73
C LEU A 306 -50.12 -12.69 2.04
N SER A 307 -49.24 -11.91 1.40
CA SER A 307 -49.58 -10.63 0.77
C SER A 307 -50.58 -10.75 -0.39
N VAL A 308 -50.71 -11.95 -0.97
CA VAL A 308 -51.74 -12.26 -1.97
C VAL A 308 -53.12 -11.95 -1.38
N LYS A 309 -53.38 -12.42 -0.16
CA LYS A 309 -54.65 -12.24 0.57
C LYS A 309 -54.64 -10.95 1.39
N GLU A 310 -53.55 -10.66 2.09
CA GLU A 310 -53.44 -9.55 3.03
C GLU A 310 -52.72 -8.34 2.42
N LYS A 311 -53.51 -7.37 1.94
CA LYS A 311 -53.00 -6.18 1.23
C LYS A 311 -51.97 -5.38 2.04
N LYS A 312 -52.08 -5.38 3.38
CA LYS A 312 -51.17 -4.66 4.27
C LYS A 312 -49.72 -5.16 4.18
N LEU A 313 -49.51 -6.42 3.81
CA LEU A 313 -48.19 -7.02 3.72
C LEU A 313 -47.47 -6.71 2.39
N ARG A 314 -48.20 -6.30 1.34
CA ARG A 314 -47.65 -6.15 -0.02
C ARG A 314 -46.50 -5.16 -0.11
N LEU A 315 -46.66 -3.98 0.52
CA LEU A 315 -45.66 -2.93 0.46
C LEU A 315 -44.40 -3.27 1.28
N PRO A 316 -44.50 -3.64 2.58
CA PRO A 316 -43.34 -4.11 3.34
C PRO A 316 -42.59 -5.26 2.66
N SER A 317 -43.31 -6.27 2.16
CA SER A 317 -42.68 -7.44 1.53
C SER A 317 -41.99 -7.09 0.22
N LEU A 318 -42.61 -6.23 -0.60
CA LEU A 318 -42.03 -5.76 -1.85
C LEU A 318 -40.75 -4.95 -1.64
N LEU A 319 -40.72 -4.05 -0.65
CA LEU A 319 -39.51 -3.26 -0.34
C LEU A 319 -38.34 -4.16 0.07
N ALA A 320 -38.57 -5.11 0.99
CA ALA A 320 -37.53 -6.03 1.43
C ALA A 320 -37.11 -6.99 0.31
N LEU A 321 -38.05 -7.49 -0.50
CA LEU A 321 -37.75 -8.37 -1.62
C LEU A 321 -36.85 -7.68 -2.66
N LEU A 322 -37.18 -6.45 -3.06
CA LEU A 322 -36.38 -5.69 -4.03
C LEU A 322 -34.95 -5.47 -3.53
N PHE A 323 -34.79 -5.21 -2.23
CA PHE A 323 -33.47 -5.05 -1.65
C PHE A 323 -32.71 -6.38 -1.52
N TRP A 324 -33.39 -7.48 -1.18
CA TRP A 324 -32.78 -8.82 -1.25
C TRP A 324 -32.31 -9.17 -2.65
N ILE A 325 -33.10 -8.87 -3.69
CA ILE A 325 -32.72 -9.06 -5.10
C ILE A 325 -31.43 -8.28 -5.42
N PHE A 326 -31.32 -7.03 -4.93
CA PHE A 326 -30.09 -6.26 -5.06
C PHE A 326 -28.90 -6.97 -4.39
N LEU A 327 -29.06 -7.46 -3.16
CA LEU A 327 -27.97 -8.13 -2.42
C LEU A 327 -27.53 -9.45 -3.07
N ILE A 328 -28.46 -10.25 -3.60
CA ILE A 328 -28.14 -11.59 -4.17
C ILE A 328 -27.76 -11.56 -5.66
N ARG A 329 -27.55 -10.39 -6.25
CA ARG A 329 -27.32 -10.22 -7.70
C ARG A 329 -26.01 -10.82 -8.25
N GLY A 330 -25.15 -11.37 -7.40
CA GLY A 330 -23.87 -11.97 -7.81
C GLY A 330 -22.80 -10.94 -8.21
N LYS A 331 -22.83 -9.75 -7.60
CA LYS A 331 -21.84 -8.67 -7.77
C LYS A 331 -21.39 -8.17 -6.41
N ILE A 332 -20.57 -7.11 -6.38
CA ILE A 332 -20.02 -6.57 -5.14
C ILE A 332 -21.08 -6.31 -4.06
N VAL A 333 -20.84 -6.89 -2.88
CA VAL A 333 -21.57 -6.63 -1.64
C VAL A 333 -20.53 -6.33 -0.58
N ILE A 334 -20.69 -5.20 0.11
CA ILE A 334 -19.82 -4.82 1.22
C ILE A 334 -20.62 -4.85 2.52
N ASP A 335 -19.92 -4.96 3.65
CA ASP A 335 -20.52 -5.29 4.96
C ASP A 335 -21.69 -4.37 5.33
N PHE A 336 -21.56 -3.07 5.10
CA PHE A 336 -22.62 -2.11 5.45
C PHE A 336 -23.79 -2.02 4.46
N TYR A 337 -23.79 -2.77 3.34
CA TYR A 337 -24.96 -2.84 2.44
C TYR A 337 -26.20 -3.44 3.11
N VAL A 338 -26.07 -4.04 4.30
CA VAL A 338 -27.19 -4.49 5.11
C VAL A 338 -28.02 -3.35 5.71
N ILE A 339 -27.47 -2.13 5.82
CA ILE A 339 -28.10 -0.98 6.48
C ILE A 339 -29.56 -0.76 6.05
N PRO A 340 -29.91 -0.69 4.75
CA PRO A 340 -31.28 -0.48 4.33
C PRO A 340 -32.19 -1.67 4.61
N ALA A 341 -31.64 -2.89 4.71
CA ALA A 341 -32.42 -4.09 5.01
C ALA A 341 -32.94 -4.06 6.45
N ILE A 342 -32.14 -3.65 7.44
CA ILE A 342 -32.48 -3.73 8.87
C ILE A 342 -33.87 -3.10 9.20
N PRO A 343 -34.15 -1.82 8.88
CA PRO A 343 -35.47 -1.24 9.19
C PRO A 343 -36.60 -1.86 8.35
N LEU A 344 -36.31 -2.37 7.14
CA LEU A 344 -37.31 -3.05 6.30
C LEU A 344 -37.68 -4.43 6.82
N LEU A 345 -36.71 -5.17 7.36
CA LEU A 345 -36.93 -6.44 8.04
C LEU A 345 -37.73 -6.23 9.32
N ALA A 346 -37.39 -5.21 10.11
CA ALA A 346 -38.14 -4.82 11.30
C ALA A 346 -39.59 -4.40 10.99
N LEU A 347 -39.79 -3.60 9.92
CA LEU A 347 -41.11 -3.25 9.40
C LEU A 347 -41.92 -4.50 9.03
N ASN A 348 -41.32 -5.41 8.24
CA ASN A 348 -42.00 -6.64 7.82
C ASN A 348 -42.44 -7.50 9.00
N LEU A 349 -41.54 -7.72 9.96
CA LEU A 349 -41.84 -8.52 11.14
C LEU A 349 -42.97 -7.88 11.95
N GLY A 350 -42.93 -6.57 12.19
CA GLY A 350 -44.01 -5.85 12.88
C GLY A 350 -45.38 -6.01 12.20
N VAL A 351 -45.46 -5.84 10.88
CA VAL A 351 -46.72 -5.95 10.12
C VAL A 351 -47.20 -7.41 10.03
N LEU A 352 -46.28 -8.38 9.93
CA LEU A 352 -46.63 -9.80 9.92
C LEU A 352 -47.25 -10.24 11.24
N LEU A 353 -46.63 -9.87 12.36
CA LEU A 353 -47.12 -10.18 13.70
C LEU A 353 -48.50 -9.57 13.97
N ASP A 354 -48.72 -8.35 13.48
CA ASP A 354 -50.06 -7.73 13.50
C ASP A 354 -51.10 -8.59 12.78
N THR A 355 -50.73 -9.09 11.61
CA THR A 355 -51.59 -9.89 10.75
C THR A 355 -51.91 -11.25 11.38
N LEU A 356 -50.90 -11.94 11.94
CA LEU A 356 -51.06 -13.25 12.56
C LEU A 356 -51.86 -13.21 13.87
N THR A 357 -51.76 -12.12 14.63
CA THR A 357 -52.46 -11.97 15.90
C THR A 357 -53.90 -11.47 15.75
N ARG A 358 -54.29 -11.03 14.55
CA ARG A 358 -55.61 -10.45 14.26
C ARG A 358 -56.78 -11.42 14.44
N LYS A 359 -56.53 -12.73 14.34
CA LYS A 359 -57.55 -13.77 14.56
C LYS A 359 -58.01 -13.89 16.02
N TYR A 360 -57.25 -13.34 16.96
CA TYR A 360 -57.58 -13.36 18.39
C TYR A 360 -58.35 -12.12 18.80
N ASN A 361 -59.13 -12.22 19.89
CA ASN A 361 -59.82 -11.06 20.46
C ASN A 361 -58.84 -10.00 20.97
N GLU A 362 -59.30 -8.76 21.18
CA GLU A 362 -58.41 -7.65 21.55
C GLU A 362 -57.57 -7.92 22.80
N LYS A 363 -58.17 -8.50 23.86
CA LYS A 363 -57.44 -8.83 25.10
C LYS A 363 -56.29 -9.81 24.85
N MET A 364 -56.56 -10.92 24.15
CA MET A 364 -55.57 -11.94 23.83
C MET A 364 -54.49 -11.38 22.88
N ARG A 365 -54.89 -10.55 21.92
CA ARG A 365 -53.95 -9.86 21.03
C ARG A 365 -53.00 -8.94 21.79
N TYR A 366 -53.50 -8.10 22.69
CA TYR A 366 -52.65 -7.25 23.54
C TYR A 366 -51.74 -8.09 24.44
N PHE A 367 -52.23 -9.18 25.01
CA PHE A 367 -51.42 -10.10 25.81
C PHE A 367 -50.27 -10.71 24.99
N LEU A 368 -50.55 -11.27 23.82
CA LEU A 368 -49.54 -11.85 22.93
C LEU A 368 -48.51 -10.81 22.46
N GLN A 369 -48.97 -9.61 22.09
CA GLN A 369 -48.09 -8.52 21.66
C GLN A 369 -47.21 -8.00 22.81
N THR A 370 -47.74 -7.97 24.04
CA THR A 370 -46.98 -7.57 25.24
C THR A 370 -45.92 -8.61 25.59
N ILE A 371 -46.28 -9.91 25.58
CA ILE A 371 -45.31 -11.00 25.75
C ILE A 371 -44.20 -10.89 24.72
N LEU A 372 -44.55 -10.60 23.46
CA LEU A 372 -43.56 -10.50 22.41
C LEU A 372 -42.62 -9.31 22.60
N ILE A 373 -43.12 -8.17 23.08
CA ILE A 373 -42.26 -7.03 23.47
C ILE A 373 -41.30 -7.45 24.58
N PHE A 374 -41.77 -8.16 25.61
CA PHE A 374 -40.90 -8.68 26.68
C PHE A 374 -39.91 -9.72 26.17
N PHE A 375 -40.31 -10.57 25.23
CA PHE A 375 -39.42 -11.53 24.58
C PHE A 375 -38.34 -10.83 23.74
N LEU A 376 -38.71 -9.78 22.99
CA LEU A 376 -37.76 -8.95 22.25
C LEU A 376 -36.79 -8.24 23.20
N LEU A 377 -37.29 -7.64 24.29
CA LEU A 377 -36.46 -7.05 25.33
C LEU A 377 -35.54 -8.09 25.99
N GLY A 378 -36.04 -9.29 26.26
CA GLY A 378 -35.26 -10.40 26.80
C GLY A 378 -34.22 -10.94 25.81
N GLY A 379 -34.55 -10.97 24.51
CA GLY A 379 -33.64 -11.34 23.44
C GLY A 379 -32.55 -10.29 23.21
N VAL A 380 -32.88 -9.01 23.35
CA VAL A 380 -31.90 -7.92 23.35
C VAL A 380 -31.02 -7.99 24.59
N TYR A 381 -31.59 -8.25 25.76
CA TYR A 381 -30.83 -8.48 26.98
C TYR A 381 -29.87 -9.67 26.82
N TYR A 382 -30.34 -10.78 26.24
CA TYR A 382 -29.54 -11.96 25.90
C TYR A 382 -28.43 -11.62 24.91
N ALA A 383 -28.71 -10.92 23.81
CA ALA A 383 -27.70 -10.49 22.84
C ALA A 383 -26.67 -9.54 23.48
N THR A 384 -27.12 -8.63 24.33
CA THR A 384 -26.28 -7.62 24.99
C THR A 384 -25.36 -8.23 26.04
N ILE A 385 -25.82 -9.24 26.79
CA ILE A 385 -25.06 -9.82 27.91
C ILE A 385 -24.33 -11.11 27.53
N ILE A 386 -24.95 -11.95 26.70
CA ILE A 386 -24.44 -13.29 26.37
C ILE A 386 -23.66 -13.30 25.05
N VAL A 387 -24.04 -12.47 24.05
CA VAL A 387 -23.30 -12.41 22.77
C VAL A 387 -22.12 -11.45 22.86
N SER A 388 -22.31 -10.20 23.28
CA SER A 388 -21.19 -9.28 23.58
C SER A 388 -21.64 -7.93 24.17
N LEU A 389 -21.01 -7.52 25.29
CA LEU A 389 -21.14 -6.14 25.82
C LEU A 389 -20.31 -5.11 25.04
N ASN A 390 -19.51 -5.54 24.05
CA ASN A 390 -18.54 -4.68 23.35
C ASN A 390 -19.11 -3.33 22.93
N PRO A 391 -20.31 -3.21 22.32
CA PRO A 391 -20.83 -1.91 21.88
C PRO A 391 -20.96 -0.84 22.97
N TYR A 392 -21.03 -1.28 24.23
CA TYR A 392 -21.25 -0.42 25.38
C TYR A 392 -20.02 -0.29 26.30
N VAL A 393 -19.03 -1.19 26.19
CA VAL A 393 -17.84 -1.16 27.08
C VAL A 393 -16.51 -1.05 26.36
N SER A 394 -16.41 -1.43 25.09
CA SER A 394 -15.14 -1.42 24.38
C SER A 394 -14.76 -0.02 23.91
N ASN A 395 -13.46 0.22 23.77
CA ASN A 395 -12.92 1.45 23.23
C ASN A 395 -12.02 1.15 22.04
N GLU A 396 -12.62 1.05 20.87
CA GLU A 396 -11.90 0.74 19.63
C GLU A 396 -11.32 1.99 18.94
N THR A 397 -11.83 3.19 19.26
CA THR A 397 -11.31 4.46 18.69
C THR A 397 -10.10 5.02 19.45
N GLY A 398 -9.82 4.54 20.66
CA GLY A 398 -8.70 4.99 21.49
C GLY A 398 -7.34 5.00 20.76
N PRO A 399 -6.92 3.89 20.14
CA PRO A 399 -5.69 3.84 19.34
C PRO A 399 -5.64 4.84 18.19
N GLN A 400 -6.76 5.05 17.49
CA GLN A 400 -6.88 6.02 16.40
C GLN A 400 -6.71 7.46 16.88
N ASN A 401 -7.39 7.82 17.98
CA ASN A 401 -7.26 9.14 18.60
C ASN A 401 -5.84 9.38 19.16
N ALA A 402 -5.23 8.35 19.76
CA ALA A 402 -3.86 8.42 20.28
C ALA A 402 -2.84 8.65 19.15
N ALA A 403 -3.01 7.99 18.01
CA ALA A 403 -2.14 8.17 16.84
C ALA A 403 -2.20 9.60 16.29
N VAL A 404 -3.40 10.16 16.08
CA VAL A 404 -3.58 11.54 15.60
C VAL A 404 -2.93 12.54 16.56
N LYS A 405 -3.16 12.38 17.87
CA LYS A 405 -2.53 13.22 18.89
C LYS A 405 -1.01 13.13 18.84
N TRP A 406 -0.46 11.92 18.80
CA TRP A 406 0.99 11.70 18.75
C TRP A 406 1.61 12.34 17.50
N ILE A 407 0.97 12.23 16.32
CA ILE A 407 1.44 12.88 15.08
C ILE A 407 1.55 14.40 15.28
N LYS A 408 0.49 15.04 15.79
CA LYS A 408 0.48 16.49 16.01
C LYS A 408 1.55 16.95 16.99
N GLU A 409 1.81 16.16 18.02
CA GLU A 409 2.82 16.48 19.05
C GLU A 409 4.25 16.23 18.57
N ASN A 410 4.50 15.18 17.80
CA ASN A 410 5.86 14.66 17.55
C ASN A 410 6.40 14.89 16.13
N LEU A 411 5.54 15.12 15.13
CA LEU A 411 5.98 15.28 13.74
C LEU A 411 5.99 16.76 13.30
N SER A 412 6.75 17.04 12.25
CA SER A 412 6.80 18.35 11.58
C SER A 412 5.66 18.49 10.56
N GLU A 413 5.16 19.71 10.35
CA GLU A 413 4.00 19.97 9.48
C GLU A 413 4.25 19.65 8.00
N ASP A 414 5.51 19.70 7.58
CA ASP A 414 5.96 19.40 6.23
C ASP A 414 6.18 17.90 5.97
N ALA A 415 6.14 17.07 7.02
CA ALA A 415 6.36 15.63 6.92
C ALA A 415 5.36 14.98 5.95
N TYR A 416 5.90 14.24 4.99
CA TYR A 416 5.10 13.47 4.05
C TYR A 416 4.68 12.15 4.67
N MET A 417 3.38 11.89 4.71
CA MET A 417 2.85 10.69 5.34
C MET A 417 1.65 10.13 4.62
N VAL A 418 1.53 8.81 4.67
CA VAL A 418 0.36 8.09 4.16
C VAL A 418 -0.51 7.63 5.32
N ILE A 419 -1.80 7.96 5.22
CA ILE A 419 -2.78 7.78 6.29
C ILE A 419 -4.02 7.01 5.81
N ASP A 420 -4.71 6.41 6.76
CA ASP A 420 -6.12 6.04 6.60
C ASP A 420 -7.01 7.31 6.75
N ASN A 421 -8.11 7.35 6.00
CA ASN A 421 -8.87 8.57 5.79
C ASN A 421 -9.57 9.09 7.05
N TYR A 422 -9.75 8.23 8.07
CA TYR A 422 -10.39 8.63 9.33
C TYR A 422 -9.69 9.85 9.97
N SER A 423 -8.38 9.97 9.77
CA SER A 423 -7.53 11.00 10.37
C SER A 423 -7.38 12.27 9.51
N PHE A 424 -7.92 12.27 8.29
CA PHE A 424 -7.61 13.30 7.29
C PHE A 424 -7.97 14.72 7.73
N VAL A 425 -9.22 14.93 8.16
CA VAL A 425 -9.70 16.25 8.58
C VAL A 425 -8.98 16.70 9.85
N ASP A 426 -8.83 15.80 10.81
CA ASP A 426 -8.19 16.07 12.09
C ASP A 426 -6.72 16.51 11.93
N LEU A 427 -5.98 15.89 11.00
CA LEU A 427 -4.58 16.23 10.73
C LEU A 427 -4.41 17.51 9.92
N ARG A 428 -5.34 17.85 9.03
CA ARG A 428 -5.23 19.02 8.13
C ARG A 428 -5.87 20.29 8.65
N ASP A 429 -6.87 20.20 9.51
CA ASP A 429 -7.49 21.39 10.08
C ASP A 429 -6.71 21.87 11.31
N LYS A 430 -6.34 23.16 11.30
CA LYS A 430 -5.59 23.79 12.39
C LYS A 430 -6.40 23.96 13.68
N ASN A 431 -7.72 23.83 13.61
CA ASN A 431 -8.61 24.02 14.75
C ASN A 431 -8.71 22.77 15.66
N PHE A 432 -8.12 21.65 15.27
CA PHE A 432 -8.13 20.42 16.08
C PHE A 432 -6.77 20.15 16.71
N LEU A 433 -6.70 20.08 18.04
CA LEU A 433 -5.50 19.72 18.82
C LEU A 433 -4.20 20.39 18.32
N ALA A 434 -3.86 21.56 18.85
CA ALA A 434 -2.67 22.36 18.47
C ALA A 434 -2.76 22.97 17.05
N PRO A 435 -2.07 24.10 16.77
CA PRO A 435 -2.23 24.85 15.52
C PRO A 435 -1.54 24.21 14.30
N LYS A 436 -1.06 22.96 14.41
CA LYS A 436 -0.34 22.28 13.33
C LYS A 436 -1.29 21.69 12.30
N SER A 437 -0.92 21.85 11.02
CA SER A 437 -1.66 21.33 9.85
C SER A 437 -0.74 20.54 8.93
N PHE A 438 -1.05 19.26 8.76
CA PHE A 438 -0.24 18.32 7.96
C PHE A 438 -0.77 18.22 6.53
N LEU A 439 -0.41 19.19 5.67
CA LEU A 439 -0.87 19.23 4.27
C LEU A 439 -0.34 18.05 3.43
N ASN A 440 0.72 17.39 3.90
CA ASN A 440 1.34 16.22 3.28
C ASN A 440 0.88 14.89 3.90
N ALA A 441 -0.18 14.90 4.71
CA ALA A 441 -0.87 13.68 5.15
C ALA A 441 -1.92 13.28 4.09
N ASP A 442 -1.59 12.27 3.28
CA ASP A 442 -2.44 11.84 2.16
C ASP A 442 -3.10 10.48 2.37
N TRP A 443 -4.34 10.38 1.91
CA TRP A 443 -5.11 9.14 1.95
C TRP A 443 -4.47 8.06 1.07
N PHE A 444 -4.26 6.86 1.63
CA PHE A 444 -3.50 5.81 0.95
C PHE A 444 -4.03 5.41 -0.43
N TRP A 445 -5.36 5.36 -0.63
CA TRP A 445 -5.94 5.07 -1.95
C TRP A 445 -5.51 6.10 -3.00
N LYS A 446 -5.30 7.35 -2.62
CA LYS A 446 -4.91 8.40 -3.58
C LYS A 446 -3.45 8.28 -4.01
N ILE A 447 -2.60 7.68 -3.18
CA ILE A 447 -1.20 7.45 -3.53
C ILE A 447 -1.06 6.46 -4.68
N ASP A 448 -1.83 5.37 -4.68
CA ASP A 448 -1.72 4.36 -5.75
C ASP A 448 -2.63 4.65 -6.97
N TYR A 449 -3.72 5.40 -6.80
CA TYR A 449 -4.75 5.54 -7.84
C TYR A 449 -5.02 6.95 -8.36
N ASP A 450 -4.49 8.01 -7.74
CA ASP A 450 -4.69 9.39 -8.19
C ASP A 450 -3.37 9.95 -8.78
N PRO A 451 -3.25 10.08 -10.12
CA PRO A 451 -2.04 10.60 -10.76
C PRO A 451 -1.65 12.00 -10.25
N ASP A 452 -2.62 12.82 -9.86
CA ASP A 452 -2.34 14.16 -9.33
C ASP A 452 -1.67 14.13 -7.96
N VAL A 453 -1.86 13.05 -7.21
CA VAL A 453 -1.14 12.84 -5.96
C VAL A 453 0.23 12.26 -6.27
N PHE A 454 0.33 11.04 -6.79
CA PHE A 454 1.64 10.40 -6.90
C PHE A 454 2.56 11.01 -7.95
N GLN A 455 2.04 11.31 -9.14
CA GLN A 455 2.87 11.82 -10.23
C GLN A 455 3.18 13.31 -10.07
N LYS A 456 2.23 14.13 -9.61
CA LYS A 456 2.46 15.59 -9.46
C LYS A 456 3.01 15.96 -8.08
N LYS A 457 2.34 15.57 -6.99
CA LYS A 457 2.77 15.93 -5.61
C LYS A 457 4.01 15.16 -5.17
N TYR A 458 4.02 13.83 -5.37
CA TYR A 458 5.17 13.00 -5.00
C TYR A 458 6.24 12.92 -6.11
N GLN A 459 5.95 13.39 -7.33
CA GLN A 459 6.88 13.35 -8.47
C GLN A 459 7.34 11.93 -8.84
N ASN A 460 6.44 10.95 -8.70
CA ASN A 460 6.73 9.52 -8.85
C ASN A 460 7.77 8.97 -7.86
N ASP A 461 8.16 9.75 -6.85
CA ASP A 461 9.11 9.35 -5.82
C ASP A 461 8.36 8.94 -4.54
N TRP A 462 8.11 7.64 -4.41
CA TRP A 462 7.49 7.06 -3.22
C TRP A 462 8.37 7.22 -1.97
N THR A 463 9.68 7.42 -2.11
CA THR A 463 10.60 7.62 -0.96
C THR A 463 10.40 8.98 -0.31
N LYS A 464 9.64 9.90 -0.92
CA LYS A 464 9.19 11.10 -0.22
C LYS A 464 8.27 10.78 0.93
N ILE A 465 7.58 9.64 0.93
CA ILE A 465 6.74 9.22 2.06
C ILE A 465 7.66 8.86 3.24
N GLU A 466 7.68 9.72 4.25
CA GLU A 466 8.51 9.54 5.44
C GLU A 466 7.82 8.65 6.48
N TYR A 467 6.50 8.74 6.58
CA TYR A 467 5.71 7.99 7.58
C TYR A 467 4.51 7.26 6.99
N ILE A 468 4.19 6.11 7.57
CA ILE A 468 2.93 5.39 7.33
C ILE A 468 2.19 5.29 8.65
N ILE A 469 0.94 5.75 8.68
CA ILE A 469 0.03 5.60 9.82
C ILE A 469 -0.87 4.41 9.52
N LEU A 470 -0.34 3.22 9.80
CA LEU A 470 -0.87 1.94 9.37
C LEU A 470 -2.12 1.56 10.17
N SER A 471 -3.22 1.31 9.46
CA SER A 471 -4.48 0.79 9.99
C SER A 471 -4.78 -0.63 9.47
N HIS A 472 -5.82 -1.25 10.04
CA HIS A 472 -6.27 -2.57 9.59
C HIS A 472 -6.68 -2.60 8.11
N GLU A 473 -7.32 -1.54 7.62
CA GLU A 473 -7.82 -1.48 6.24
C GLU A 473 -6.64 -1.38 5.28
N MET A 474 -5.62 -0.59 5.63
CA MET A 474 -4.38 -0.50 4.87
C MET A 474 -3.68 -1.86 4.76
N VAL A 475 -3.58 -2.61 5.87
CA VAL A 475 -3.00 -3.96 5.87
C VAL A 475 -3.79 -4.90 4.96
N LYS A 476 -5.12 -4.92 5.09
CA LYS A 476 -6.00 -5.74 4.25
C LYS A 476 -5.82 -5.43 2.77
N GLN A 477 -5.76 -4.15 2.41
CA GLN A 477 -5.60 -3.73 1.01
C GLN A 477 -4.21 -4.08 0.44
N MET A 478 -3.15 -3.96 1.23
CA MET A 478 -1.82 -4.47 0.84
C MET A 478 -1.83 -5.99 0.64
N GLY A 479 -2.50 -6.75 1.52
CA GLY A 479 -2.64 -8.20 1.43
C GLY A 479 -3.41 -8.66 0.18
N LEU A 480 -4.39 -7.86 -0.26
CA LEU A 480 -5.12 -8.07 -1.52
C LEU A 480 -4.33 -7.63 -2.78
N GLY A 481 -3.16 -7.03 -2.62
CA GLY A 481 -2.31 -6.57 -3.72
C GLY A 481 -2.81 -5.30 -4.42
N SER A 482 -3.78 -4.58 -3.86
CA SER A 482 -4.32 -3.34 -4.45
C SER A 482 -3.40 -2.13 -4.22
N GLN A 483 -2.60 -2.13 -3.14
CA GLN A 483 -1.77 -0.98 -2.73
C GLN A 483 -0.28 -1.29 -2.86
N LYS A 484 0.25 -1.27 -4.09
CA LYS A 484 1.65 -1.66 -4.37
C LYS A 484 2.65 -0.66 -3.82
N THR A 485 2.40 0.64 -4.00
CA THR A 485 3.30 1.70 -3.51
C THR A 485 3.32 1.69 -2.00
N LEU A 486 2.15 1.61 -1.36
CA LEU A 486 2.05 1.51 0.09
C LEU A 486 2.84 0.32 0.65
N LYS A 487 2.69 -0.86 0.04
CA LYS A 487 3.42 -2.08 0.44
C LYS A 487 4.94 -1.87 0.34
N ARG A 488 5.42 -1.24 -0.73
CA ARG A 488 6.84 -0.94 -0.93
C ARG A 488 7.40 -0.01 0.15
N VAL A 489 6.64 1.03 0.52
CA VAL A 489 7.03 1.95 1.60
C VAL A 489 7.05 1.20 2.93
N TYR A 490 6.04 0.37 3.21
CA TYR A 490 5.93 -0.41 4.46
C TYR A 490 7.09 -1.39 4.63
N GLU A 491 7.41 -2.17 3.60
CA GLU A 491 8.54 -3.12 3.59
C GLU A 491 9.92 -2.44 3.68
N SER A 492 9.96 -1.12 3.49
CA SER A 492 11.16 -0.29 3.56
C SER A 492 11.17 0.62 4.79
N SER A 493 10.28 0.39 5.75
CA SER A 493 10.11 1.21 6.95
C SER A 493 10.31 0.42 8.25
N ASN A 494 10.64 1.12 9.33
CA ASN A 494 10.72 0.54 10.68
C ASN A 494 9.56 1.03 11.55
N LEU A 495 9.11 0.16 12.47
CA LEU A 495 8.09 0.51 13.45
C LEU A 495 8.63 1.58 14.41
N VAL A 496 7.90 2.68 14.56
CA VAL A 496 8.18 3.76 15.52
C VAL A 496 7.36 3.57 16.79
N THR A 497 6.06 3.33 16.64
CA THR A 497 5.15 3.17 17.77
C THR A 497 3.90 2.40 17.35
N LEU A 498 3.24 1.74 18.31
CA LEU A 498 2.05 0.91 18.12
C LEU A 498 1.10 1.13 19.29
N TRP A 499 -0.14 1.52 18.99
CA TRP A 499 -1.25 1.49 19.94
C TRP A 499 -2.16 0.32 19.62
N LYS A 500 -2.49 -0.47 20.63
CA LYS A 500 -3.42 -1.60 20.52
C LYS A 500 -4.22 -1.75 21.80
N ASN A 501 -5.44 -2.25 21.69
CA ASN A 501 -6.20 -2.66 22.86
C ASN A 501 -5.65 -3.96 23.47
N LYS A 502 -5.94 -4.15 24.76
CA LYS A 502 -5.43 -5.27 25.56
C LYS A 502 -6.06 -6.62 25.18
N TYR A 503 -7.25 -6.59 24.59
CA TYR A 503 -8.04 -7.75 24.19
C TYR A 503 -8.73 -7.45 22.83
N GLY A 504 -8.68 -8.37 21.86
CA GLY A 504 -9.51 -8.31 20.65
C GLY A 504 -8.76 -8.38 19.32
N SER A 505 -7.64 -7.68 19.17
CA SER A 505 -6.93 -7.57 17.89
C SER A 505 -5.97 -8.74 17.64
N TYR A 506 -6.19 -9.46 16.55
CA TYR A 506 -5.19 -10.34 15.96
C TYR A 506 -4.71 -9.72 14.65
N PHE A 507 -3.42 -9.43 14.60
CA PHE A 507 -2.76 -9.03 13.37
C PHE A 507 -1.39 -9.68 13.29
N ASP A 508 -1.01 -10.02 12.06
CA ASP A 508 0.32 -10.47 11.68
C ASP A 508 0.78 -9.58 10.53
N LEU A 509 1.52 -8.52 10.88
CA LEU A 509 1.95 -7.52 9.90
C LEU A 509 3.00 -8.08 8.93
N LYS A 510 3.68 -9.18 9.26
CA LYS A 510 4.62 -9.85 8.35
C LYS A 510 3.85 -10.54 7.22
N ASN A 511 2.74 -11.19 7.56
CA ASN A 511 1.88 -11.87 6.61
C ASN A 511 0.73 -11.01 6.08
N LEU A 512 0.69 -9.71 6.44
CA LEU A 512 -0.34 -8.75 6.05
C LEU A 512 -1.77 -9.19 6.46
N ILE A 513 -1.91 -9.74 7.66
CA ILE A 513 -3.19 -10.20 8.21
C ILE A 513 -3.63 -9.24 9.32
N SER A 514 -4.90 -8.81 9.30
CA SER A 514 -5.53 -8.08 10.39
C SER A 514 -7.02 -8.39 10.45
N ASN A 515 -7.56 -8.70 11.63
CA ASN A 515 -8.95 -9.09 11.80
C ASN A 515 -9.90 -7.94 12.22
N ASN A 516 -9.38 -6.85 12.80
CA ASN A 516 -10.18 -5.73 13.30
C ASN A 516 -9.41 -4.39 13.28
N GLY A 517 -10.10 -3.28 13.56
CA GLY A 517 -9.60 -1.90 13.44
C GLY A 517 -9.23 -1.20 14.75
N ASP A 518 -9.05 -1.92 15.85
CA ASP A 518 -8.80 -1.35 17.19
C ASP A 518 -7.29 -1.28 17.56
N TRP A 519 -6.46 -1.02 16.55
CA TRP A 519 -5.03 -0.79 16.68
C TRP A 519 -4.54 0.16 15.57
N ILE A 520 -3.45 0.90 15.82
CA ILE A 520 -2.77 1.75 14.84
C ILE A 520 -1.26 1.67 15.08
N ALA A 521 -0.48 1.60 14.01
CA ALA A 521 0.98 1.65 14.07
C ALA A 521 1.55 2.80 13.23
N VAL A 522 2.64 3.40 13.68
CA VAL A 522 3.41 4.37 12.90
C VAL A 522 4.71 3.72 12.46
N PHE A 523 4.95 3.74 11.16
CA PHE A 523 6.20 3.32 10.55
C PHE A 523 6.93 4.54 9.98
N LYS A 524 8.27 4.53 10.04
CA LYS A 524 9.13 5.54 9.43
C LYS A 524 10.02 4.91 8.38
N LEU A 525 10.09 5.51 7.20
CA LEU A 525 10.94 5.05 6.11
C LEU A 525 12.40 4.97 6.56
N ASN A 526 13.08 3.89 6.16
CA ASN A 526 14.53 3.80 6.32
C ASN A 526 15.23 4.95 5.60
N VAL A 527 16.46 5.25 6.04
CA VAL A 527 17.37 6.21 5.38
C VAL A 527 17.36 5.93 3.87
N LYS A 528 17.00 6.94 3.05
CA LYS A 528 16.68 6.79 1.61
C LYS A 528 17.78 6.07 0.83
N GLU A 529 19.01 6.25 1.25
CA GLU A 529 20.19 5.68 0.64
C GLU A 529 20.28 4.16 0.89
N LYS A 530 19.82 3.64 2.03
CA LYS A 530 19.72 2.18 2.24
C LYS A 530 18.61 1.56 1.39
N VAL A 531 17.54 2.32 1.13
CA VAL A 531 16.49 1.91 0.20
C VAL A 531 17.04 1.77 -1.23
N MET A 532 18.00 2.61 -1.62
CA MET A 532 18.67 2.53 -2.93
C MET A 532 19.38 1.19 -3.15
N LEU A 533 20.11 0.67 -2.16
CA LEU A 533 20.76 -0.64 -2.23
C LEU A 533 19.75 -1.78 -2.44
N LYS A 534 18.68 -1.78 -1.64
CA LYS A 534 17.61 -2.78 -1.74
C LYS A 534 16.92 -2.72 -3.11
N LEU A 535 16.54 -1.53 -3.57
CA LEU A 535 15.86 -1.36 -4.85
C LEU A 535 16.74 -1.77 -6.02
N SER A 536 18.00 -1.39 -6.01
CA SER A 536 18.94 -1.79 -7.04
C SER A 536 19.25 -3.27 -7.01
N TRP A 537 19.20 -3.94 -5.85
CA TRP A 537 19.37 -5.39 -5.79
C TRP A 537 18.18 -6.11 -6.41
N GLU A 538 16.96 -5.69 -6.06
CA GLU A 538 15.74 -6.23 -6.67
C GLU A 538 15.70 -5.97 -8.18
N TYR A 539 16.08 -4.77 -8.64
CA TYR A 539 16.21 -4.49 -10.07
C TYR A 539 17.23 -5.42 -10.73
N PHE A 540 18.41 -5.55 -10.12
CA PHE A 540 19.49 -6.35 -10.67
C PHE A 540 19.13 -7.83 -10.81
N LYS A 541 18.53 -8.43 -9.77
CA LYS A 541 18.03 -9.81 -9.80
C LYS A 541 17.04 -10.04 -10.95
N ASN A 542 16.13 -9.11 -11.18
CA ASN A 542 15.09 -9.27 -12.19
C ASN A 542 15.58 -9.07 -13.64
N ASN A 543 16.69 -8.37 -13.83
CA ASN A 543 17.15 -7.96 -15.18
C ASN A 543 18.43 -8.65 -15.64
N PHE A 544 19.34 -9.01 -14.73
CA PHE A 544 20.63 -9.60 -15.07
C PHE A 544 20.79 -11.06 -14.63
N ILE A 545 19.99 -11.53 -13.67
CA ILE A 545 20.08 -12.91 -13.16
C ILE A 545 18.94 -13.75 -13.75
N LYS A 546 19.28 -14.85 -14.42
CA LYS A 546 18.28 -15.88 -14.75
C LYS A 546 17.90 -16.64 -13.50
N SER A 547 16.67 -17.13 -13.43
CA SER A 547 16.13 -17.83 -12.24
C SER A 547 17.00 -19.00 -11.74
N TYR A 548 17.78 -19.61 -12.64
CA TYR A 548 18.71 -20.70 -12.36
C TYR A 548 20.16 -20.27 -12.03
N GLY A 549 20.46 -18.97 -11.92
CA GLY A 549 21.74 -18.46 -11.43
C GLY A 549 22.72 -17.91 -12.47
N GLN A 550 22.42 -17.95 -13.77
CA GLN A 550 23.28 -17.33 -14.78
C GLN A 550 23.16 -15.80 -14.77
N ILE A 551 24.30 -15.11 -14.72
CA ILE A 551 24.38 -13.66 -14.89
C ILE A 551 24.53 -13.36 -16.37
N ILE A 552 23.76 -12.41 -16.88
CA ILE A 552 23.75 -12.04 -18.28
C ILE A 552 24.04 -10.55 -18.40
N ASP A 553 24.93 -10.20 -19.33
CA ASP A 553 25.18 -8.81 -19.73
C ASP A 553 24.49 -8.51 -21.08
N PRO A 554 23.32 -7.84 -21.08
CA PRO A 554 22.61 -7.48 -22.30
C PRO A 554 23.38 -6.52 -23.21
N ALA A 555 24.32 -5.74 -22.66
CA ALA A 555 25.16 -4.84 -23.44
C ALA A 555 26.29 -5.57 -24.17
N ASN A 556 26.64 -6.79 -23.73
CA ASN A 556 27.70 -7.62 -24.29
C ASN A 556 27.16 -8.93 -24.88
N ASN A 557 26.16 -8.83 -25.75
CA ASN A 557 25.54 -9.98 -26.45
C ASN A 557 25.04 -11.10 -25.52
N ASP A 558 24.56 -10.74 -24.34
CA ASP A 558 24.13 -11.68 -23.30
C ASP A 558 25.25 -12.62 -22.80
N ALA A 559 26.53 -12.20 -22.88
CA ALA A 559 27.64 -12.98 -22.35
C ALA A 559 27.57 -13.09 -20.81
N THR A 560 28.14 -14.17 -20.29
CA THR A 560 28.38 -14.39 -18.87
C THR A 560 29.87 -14.44 -18.63
N THR A 561 30.36 -13.66 -17.67
CA THR A 561 31.75 -13.72 -17.23
C THR A 561 31.87 -14.28 -15.82
N SER A 562 33.01 -14.90 -15.50
CA SER A 562 33.34 -15.29 -14.12
C SER A 562 33.35 -14.08 -13.18
N GLU A 563 33.84 -12.93 -13.67
CA GLU A 563 33.78 -11.65 -12.96
C GLU A 563 32.33 -11.32 -12.56
N GLY A 564 31.39 -11.37 -13.51
CA GLY A 564 30.01 -11.02 -13.21
C GLY A 564 29.32 -11.98 -12.25
N GLN A 565 29.68 -13.26 -12.32
CA GLN A 565 29.26 -14.27 -11.36
C GLN A 565 29.77 -13.95 -9.95
N SER A 566 31.08 -13.73 -9.81
CA SER A 566 31.71 -13.44 -8.51
C SER A 566 31.21 -12.14 -7.86
N TYR A 567 31.00 -11.08 -8.64
CA TYR A 567 30.40 -9.83 -8.16
C TYR A 567 28.99 -10.05 -7.60
N THR A 568 28.20 -10.88 -8.29
CA THR A 568 26.84 -11.20 -7.85
C THR A 568 26.86 -12.03 -6.57
N MET A 569 27.80 -12.96 -6.41
CA MET A 569 27.99 -13.71 -5.17
C MET A 569 28.35 -12.79 -4.00
N LEU A 570 29.31 -11.89 -4.17
CA LEU A 570 29.68 -10.89 -3.16
C LEU A 570 28.48 -10.03 -2.75
N ARG A 571 27.73 -9.53 -3.72
CA ARG A 571 26.54 -8.72 -3.48
C ARG A 571 25.45 -9.50 -2.73
N ALA A 572 25.15 -10.73 -3.17
CA ALA A 572 24.12 -11.57 -2.55
C ALA A 572 24.44 -11.89 -1.09
N VAL A 573 25.70 -12.18 -0.75
CA VAL A 573 26.06 -12.43 0.65
C VAL A 573 25.96 -11.17 1.51
N TRP A 574 26.29 -9.98 1.00
CA TRP A 574 26.07 -8.73 1.74
C TRP A 574 24.58 -8.40 1.94
N GLU A 575 23.76 -8.60 0.91
CA GLU A 575 22.29 -8.41 0.96
C GLU A 575 21.54 -9.50 1.76
N ASP A 576 22.25 -10.52 2.28
CA ASP A 576 21.66 -11.67 2.98
C ASP A 576 20.70 -12.51 2.11
N ASP A 577 20.99 -12.61 0.80
CA ASP A 577 20.18 -13.32 -0.17
C ASP A 577 20.79 -14.71 -0.48
N ARG A 578 20.61 -15.64 0.47
CA ARG A 578 21.16 -17.00 0.36
C ARG A 578 20.68 -17.75 -0.88
N GLN A 579 19.41 -17.58 -1.26
CA GLN A 579 18.83 -18.30 -2.38
C GLN A 579 19.48 -17.87 -3.70
N THR A 580 19.62 -16.57 -3.94
CA THR A 580 20.33 -16.08 -5.12
C THR A 580 21.79 -16.52 -5.10
N PHE A 581 22.49 -16.42 -3.96
CA PHE A 581 23.88 -16.88 -3.83
C PHE A 581 24.05 -18.35 -4.21
N ASP A 582 23.25 -19.25 -3.64
CA ASP A 582 23.34 -20.69 -3.88
C ASP A 582 23.08 -21.04 -5.36
N ASN A 583 22.10 -20.39 -6.00
CA ASN A 583 21.81 -20.61 -7.41
C ASN A 583 22.96 -20.14 -8.33
N VAL A 584 23.45 -18.92 -8.07
CA VAL A 584 24.56 -18.31 -8.82
C VAL A 584 25.83 -19.15 -8.70
N TRP A 585 26.15 -19.58 -7.47
CA TRP A 585 27.31 -20.43 -7.24
C TRP A 585 27.18 -21.81 -7.89
N GLN A 586 26.01 -22.44 -7.78
CA GLN A 586 25.78 -23.74 -8.39
C GLN A 586 25.91 -23.66 -9.92
N TRP A 587 25.30 -22.66 -10.55
CA TRP A 587 25.46 -22.45 -11.99
C TRP A 587 26.93 -22.22 -12.37
N THR A 588 27.65 -21.41 -11.59
CA THR A 588 29.07 -21.10 -11.80
C THR A 588 29.92 -22.35 -11.76
N LYS A 589 29.70 -23.24 -10.79
CA LYS A 589 30.39 -24.55 -10.75
C LYS A 589 30.08 -25.41 -11.96
N ASP A 590 28.79 -25.52 -12.32
CA ASP A 590 28.36 -26.41 -13.39
C ASP A 590 28.85 -25.99 -14.78
N HIS A 591 29.12 -24.69 -15.00
CA HIS A 591 29.44 -24.15 -16.33
C HIS A 591 30.83 -23.52 -16.44
N LEU A 592 31.30 -22.81 -15.40
CA LEU A 592 32.58 -22.09 -15.43
C LEU A 592 33.71 -22.85 -14.73
N GLN A 593 33.43 -23.71 -13.75
CA GLN A 593 34.46 -24.59 -13.17
C GLN A 593 34.70 -25.82 -14.07
N HIS A 594 35.05 -25.55 -15.33
CA HIS A 594 35.21 -26.53 -16.40
C HIS A 594 36.63 -27.13 -16.45
N ARG A 595 37.61 -26.45 -15.85
CA ARG A 595 39.01 -26.85 -15.83
C ARG A 595 39.18 -28.13 -15.01
N LEU A 596 39.92 -29.11 -15.56
CA LEU A 596 40.02 -30.45 -14.96
C LEU A 596 41.18 -30.57 -13.97
N ASP A 597 42.18 -29.69 -14.04
CA ASP A 597 43.42 -29.74 -13.27
C ASP A 597 43.48 -28.74 -12.10
N ASP A 598 42.48 -27.88 -11.97
CA ASP A 598 42.32 -26.90 -10.91
C ASP A 598 40.83 -26.59 -10.64
N LYS A 599 40.56 -25.77 -9.63
CA LYS A 599 39.23 -25.27 -9.26
C LYS A 599 38.95 -23.84 -9.71
N LEU A 600 39.77 -23.28 -10.60
CA LEU A 600 39.61 -21.92 -11.10
C LEU A 600 38.45 -21.83 -12.11
N LEU A 601 37.95 -20.61 -12.31
CA LEU A 601 36.77 -20.34 -13.10
C LEU A 601 37.15 -19.89 -14.52
N SER A 602 36.71 -20.65 -15.52
CA SER A 602 36.72 -20.21 -16.91
C SER A 602 36.00 -18.87 -17.06
N TRP A 603 36.61 -17.93 -17.78
CA TRP A 603 36.19 -16.53 -17.70
C TRP A 603 35.01 -16.18 -18.59
N LEU A 604 34.74 -16.92 -19.69
CA LEU A 604 33.76 -16.50 -20.69
C LEU A 604 32.82 -17.62 -21.15
N TRP A 605 31.53 -17.35 -21.02
CA TRP A 605 30.44 -18.17 -21.54
C TRP A 605 29.53 -17.33 -22.43
N ILE A 606 29.26 -17.81 -23.65
CA ILE A 606 28.61 -17.02 -24.72
C ILE A 606 27.48 -17.81 -25.37
N LYS A 607 26.64 -17.12 -26.14
CA LYS A 607 25.68 -17.79 -27.02
C LYS A 607 26.39 -18.58 -28.13
N ASP A 608 25.78 -19.67 -28.55
CA ASP A 608 26.16 -20.38 -29.77
C ASP A 608 25.85 -19.54 -31.03
N GLU A 609 26.34 -20.01 -32.18
CA GLU A 609 26.22 -19.28 -33.45
C GLU A 609 24.77 -19.07 -33.89
N ASP A 610 23.87 -20.00 -33.52
CA ASP A 610 22.44 -19.91 -33.79
C ASP A 610 21.68 -19.02 -32.80
N GLY A 611 22.35 -18.55 -31.73
CA GLY A 611 21.77 -17.73 -30.67
C GLY A 611 20.73 -18.43 -29.80
N LYS A 612 20.66 -19.77 -29.87
CA LYS A 612 19.61 -20.60 -29.22
C LYS A 612 20.09 -21.25 -27.93
N ASN A 613 21.37 -21.60 -27.84
CA ASN A 613 21.98 -22.15 -26.63
C ASN A 613 23.19 -21.31 -26.21
N TYR A 614 23.80 -21.70 -25.09
CA TYR A 614 25.07 -21.13 -24.65
C TYR A 614 26.16 -22.21 -24.62
N LYS A 615 27.41 -21.78 -24.78
CA LYS A 615 28.61 -22.62 -24.77
C LYS A 615 29.77 -21.89 -24.10
N MET A 616 30.80 -22.65 -23.73
CA MET A 616 32.09 -22.10 -23.30
C MET A 616 32.66 -21.26 -24.44
N GLY A 617 32.93 -19.98 -24.17
CA GLY A 617 33.57 -19.06 -25.09
C GLY A 617 35.09 -19.14 -24.99
N ASP A 618 35.60 -19.03 -23.76
CA ASP A 618 37.01 -19.14 -23.44
C ASP A 618 37.19 -19.75 -22.05
N SER A 619 38.01 -20.80 -21.97
CA SER A 619 38.28 -21.57 -20.75
C SER A 619 39.46 -21.05 -19.92
N ALA A 620 40.12 -19.97 -20.34
CA ALA A 620 41.13 -19.33 -19.51
C ALA A 620 40.51 -18.83 -18.19
N ALA A 621 41.28 -18.81 -17.11
CA ALA A 621 40.83 -18.23 -15.84
C ALA A 621 41.19 -16.74 -15.75
N ALA A 622 40.44 -16.02 -14.91
CA ALA A 622 40.63 -14.60 -14.63
C ALA A 622 40.72 -14.40 -13.12
N SER A 623 41.91 -14.00 -12.66
CA SER A 623 42.26 -14.09 -11.24
C SER A 623 41.43 -13.19 -10.33
N ASP A 624 40.86 -12.09 -10.85
CA ASP A 624 39.94 -11.24 -10.08
C ASP A 624 38.63 -11.96 -9.74
N ALA A 625 38.09 -12.73 -10.69
CA ALA A 625 36.89 -13.50 -10.47
C ALA A 625 37.13 -14.64 -9.47
N ASP A 626 38.28 -15.29 -9.55
CA ASP A 626 38.66 -16.38 -8.66
C ASP A 626 38.83 -15.89 -7.21
N GLU A 627 39.53 -14.77 -6.99
CA GLU A 627 39.68 -14.19 -5.65
C GLU A 627 38.35 -13.68 -5.07
N ASP A 628 37.49 -13.08 -5.90
CA ASP A 628 36.18 -12.57 -5.46
C ASP A 628 35.21 -13.73 -5.16
N ALA A 629 35.25 -14.82 -5.95
CA ALA A 629 34.49 -16.04 -5.69
C ALA A 629 34.93 -16.70 -4.37
N ALA A 630 36.24 -16.88 -4.18
CA ALA A 630 36.78 -17.41 -2.93
C ALA A 630 36.40 -16.56 -1.70
N LEU A 631 36.52 -15.24 -1.79
CA LEU A 631 36.12 -14.32 -0.72
C LEU A 631 34.63 -14.42 -0.41
N SER A 632 33.78 -14.45 -1.43
CA SER A 632 32.33 -14.54 -1.24
C SER A 632 31.90 -15.85 -0.58
N LEU A 633 32.58 -16.97 -0.86
CA LEU A 633 32.34 -18.26 -0.21
C LEU A 633 32.78 -18.25 1.26
N LEU A 634 33.89 -17.60 1.60
CA LEU A 634 34.30 -17.41 3.00
C LEU A 634 33.29 -16.57 3.78
N PHE A 635 32.75 -15.52 3.16
CA PHE A 635 31.67 -14.72 3.74
C PHE A 635 30.37 -15.51 3.89
N ALA A 636 30.00 -16.34 2.90
CA ALA A 636 28.82 -17.18 2.96
C ALA A 636 28.92 -18.22 4.09
N TYR A 637 30.10 -18.81 4.29
CA TYR A 637 30.38 -19.68 5.43
C TYR A 637 30.14 -18.97 6.76
N LYS A 638 30.67 -17.76 6.91
CA LYS A 638 30.54 -16.99 8.17
C LYS A 638 29.11 -16.52 8.43
N LYS A 639 28.39 -16.14 7.38
CA LYS A 639 27.03 -15.61 7.48
C LYS A 639 25.98 -16.71 7.69
N TRP A 640 26.10 -17.84 7.00
CA TRP A 640 25.08 -18.90 7.00
C TRP A 640 25.51 -20.22 7.65
N GLY A 641 26.79 -20.36 8.03
CA GLY A 641 27.30 -21.49 8.83
C GLY A 641 27.46 -22.82 8.08
N ASP A 642 27.31 -22.85 6.76
CA ASP A 642 27.40 -24.08 5.97
C ASP A 642 28.85 -24.37 5.57
N GLN A 643 29.38 -25.49 6.07
CA GLN A 643 30.77 -25.90 5.91
C GLN A 643 31.18 -26.13 4.44
N LYS A 644 30.21 -26.39 3.54
CA LYS A 644 30.46 -26.57 2.11
C LYS A 644 31.20 -25.38 1.50
N TYR A 645 30.78 -24.15 1.86
CA TYR A 645 31.35 -22.94 1.30
C TYR A 645 32.81 -22.77 1.70
N LEU A 646 33.16 -23.09 2.96
CA LEU A 646 34.55 -23.01 3.43
C LEU A 646 35.46 -24.03 2.73
N ASN A 647 34.95 -25.23 2.48
CA ASN A 647 35.72 -26.28 1.81
C ASN A 647 35.98 -25.88 0.35
N GLU A 648 34.95 -25.46 -0.38
CA GLU A 648 35.08 -24.99 -1.77
C GLU A 648 35.98 -23.75 -1.86
N ALA A 649 35.86 -22.79 -0.95
CA ALA A 649 36.74 -21.62 -0.89
C ALA A 649 38.22 -22.02 -0.73
N LYS A 650 38.52 -23.00 0.14
CA LYS A 650 39.89 -23.47 0.36
C LYS A 650 40.52 -24.09 -0.88
N GLU A 651 39.75 -24.81 -1.67
CA GLU A 651 40.24 -25.40 -2.92
C GLU A 651 40.63 -24.31 -3.92
N ILE A 652 39.75 -23.31 -4.11
CA ILE A 652 40.02 -22.18 -5.00
C ILE A 652 41.21 -21.35 -4.51
N ILE A 653 41.27 -21.00 -3.22
CA ILE A 653 42.40 -20.26 -2.62
C ILE A 653 43.73 -20.97 -2.87
N ASN A 654 43.77 -22.29 -2.64
CA ASN A 654 44.96 -23.08 -2.90
C ASN A 654 45.39 -23.05 -4.38
N ASP A 655 44.43 -23.08 -5.31
CA ASP A 655 44.72 -23.08 -6.73
C ASP A 655 45.11 -21.69 -7.26
N ILE A 656 44.52 -20.61 -6.74
CA ILE A 656 44.98 -19.23 -6.97
C ILE A 656 46.46 -19.13 -6.63
N TRP A 657 46.87 -19.61 -5.45
CA TRP A 657 48.28 -19.55 -5.04
C TRP A 657 49.19 -20.35 -5.98
N LYS A 658 48.78 -21.56 -6.35
CA LYS A 658 49.61 -22.46 -7.17
C LYS A 658 49.74 -22.00 -8.62
N LYS A 659 48.71 -21.35 -9.16
CA LYS A 659 48.55 -21.15 -10.60
C LYS A 659 48.59 -19.68 -11.01
N GLU A 660 48.24 -18.76 -10.12
CA GLU A 660 48.07 -17.32 -10.43
C GLU A 660 49.05 -16.42 -9.67
N VAL A 661 49.75 -16.96 -8.66
CA VAL A 661 50.79 -16.22 -7.93
C VAL A 661 52.17 -16.64 -8.41
N VAL A 662 52.92 -15.68 -8.95
CA VAL A 662 54.30 -15.89 -9.43
C VAL A 662 55.31 -15.14 -8.55
N VAL A 663 56.59 -15.53 -8.66
CA VAL A 663 57.68 -14.84 -7.96
C VAL A 663 58.50 -14.01 -8.94
N VAL A 664 58.50 -12.69 -8.77
CA VAL A 664 59.30 -11.73 -9.54
C VAL A 664 60.20 -10.98 -8.57
N ASN A 665 61.53 -11.03 -8.78
CA ASN A 665 62.51 -10.38 -7.91
C ASN A 665 62.31 -10.65 -6.40
N ARG A 666 62.06 -11.92 -6.02
CA ARG A 666 61.84 -12.38 -4.62
C ARG A 666 60.54 -11.83 -3.97
N ARG A 667 59.63 -11.28 -4.76
CA ARG A 667 58.31 -10.81 -4.35
C ARG A 667 57.20 -11.60 -5.04
N TYR A 668 56.07 -11.73 -4.37
CA TYR A 668 54.89 -12.41 -4.90
C TYR A 668 54.04 -11.44 -5.72
N LEU A 669 53.60 -11.88 -6.88
CA LEU A 669 52.82 -11.09 -7.83
C LEU A 669 51.62 -11.92 -8.27
N LEU A 670 50.42 -11.37 -8.14
CA LEU A 670 49.24 -11.93 -8.80
C LEU A 670 49.29 -11.54 -10.29
N VAL A 671 49.15 -12.53 -11.17
CA VAL A 671 49.02 -12.31 -12.63
C VAL A 671 47.55 -12.30 -13.04
N CYS A 672 47.23 -12.04 -14.32
CA CYS A 672 45.82 -11.99 -14.75
C CYS A 672 45.12 -13.35 -14.84
N GLY A 673 45.89 -14.44 -14.82
CA GLY A 673 45.42 -15.80 -14.95
C GLY A 673 46.57 -16.77 -15.22
N PRO A 674 46.33 -18.09 -15.11
CA PRO A 674 47.37 -19.12 -15.15
C PRO A 674 48.03 -19.29 -16.52
N ASP A 675 47.30 -18.98 -17.61
CA ASP A 675 47.71 -19.25 -18.99
C ASP A 675 48.33 -18.03 -19.69
N LEU A 676 48.66 -16.97 -18.94
CA LEU A 676 48.98 -15.63 -19.49
C LEU A 676 50.46 -15.22 -19.36
N GLU A 677 51.37 -16.19 -19.18
CA GLU A 677 52.80 -15.96 -19.36
C GLU A 677 53.11 -15.65 -20.84
N LYS A 678 53.70 -14.47 -21.11
CA LYS A 678 54.14 -14.05 -22.44
C LYS A 678 55.66 -14.21 -22.55
N LYS A 679 56.18 -14.26 -23.79
CA LYS A 679 57.64 -14.33 -24.05
C LYS A 679 58.44 -13.24 -23.33
N THR A 680 57.83 -12.10 -23.06
CA THR A 680 58.46 -10.91 -22.46
C THR A 680 58.19 -10.74 -20.96
N GLY A 681 57.28 -11.53 -20.36
CA GLY A 681 56.88 -11.37 -18.97
C GLY A 681 55.47 -11.86 -18.67
N TYR A 682 54.94 -11.46 -17.51
CA TYR A 682 53.59 -11.76 -17.05
C TYR A 682 52.65 -10.59 -17.38
N LEU A 683 51.50 -10.90 -17.97
CA LEU A 683 50.42 -9.93 -18.12
C LEU A 683 49.78 -9.68 -16.74
N VAL A 684 49.64 -8.41 -16.36
CA VAL A 684 49.09 -7.99 -15.07
C VAL A 684 48.05 -6.89 -15.29
N ASN A 685 46.93 -7.02 -14.60
CA ASN A 685 45.87 -6.04 -14.51
C ASN A 685 45.90 -5.49 -13.09
N PRO A 686 46.34 -4.23 -12.87
CA PRO A 686 46.47 -3.67 -11.53
C PRO A 686 45.16 -3.67 -10.74
N SER A 687 44.01 -3.72 -11.43
CA SER A 687 42.69 -3.78 -10.80
C SER A 687 42.37 -5.10 -10.11
N TYR A 688 43.20 -6.13 -10.31
CA TYR A 688 43.04 -7.45 -9.70
C TYR A 688 43.76 -7.55 -8.35
N PHE A 689 44.51 -6.53 -7.92
CA PHE A 689 45.15 -6.58 -6.61
C PHE A 689 44.11 -6.34 -5.51
N SER A 690 43.82 -7.37 -4.72
CA SER A 690 42.90 -7.34 -3.58
C SER A 690 43.60 -7.66 -2.25
N PRO A 691 44.43 -6.73 -1.73
CA PRO A 691 45.16 -6.95 -0.47
C PRO A 691 44.23 -7.28 0.70
N ALA A 692 43.01 -6.74 0.72
CA ALA A 692 42.01 -7.06 1.73
C ALA A 692 41.61 -8.55 1.71
N ALA A 693 41.40 -9.13 0.53
CA ALA A 693 41.08 -10.54 0.39
C ALA A 693 42.26 -11.42 0.82
N TYR A 694 43.49 -11.07 0.44
CA TYR A 694 44.67 -11.85 0.79
C TYR A 694 44.91 -11.91 2.32
N ARG A 695 44.62 -10.83 3.06
CA ARG A 695 44.68 -10.85 4.53
C ARG A 695 43.66 -11.82 5.14
N ILE A 696 42.47 -11.91 4.55
CA ILE A 696 41.47 -12.91 4.94
C ILE A 696 41.96 -14.32 4.56
N PHE A 697 42.51 -14.51 3.36
CA PHE A 697 43.05 -15.79 2.92
C PHE A 697 44.19 -16.27 3.81
N ALA A 698 45.03 -15.37 4.34
CA ALA A 698 46.08 -15.70 5.31
C ALA A 698 45.55 -16.34 6.60
N GLU A 699 44.32 -16.03 7.00
CA GLU A 699 43.68 -16.64 8.17
C GLU A 699 43.16 -18.05 7.88
N VAL A 700 42.86 -18.36 6.62
CA VAL A 700 42.28 -19.61 6.15
C VAL A 700 43.35 -20.60 5.68
N ASP A 701 44.32 -20.12 4.90
CA ASP A 701 45.45 -20.85 4.37
C ASP A 701 46.76 -20.30 4.94
N ARG A 702 47.22 -20.96 6.01
CA ARG A 702 48.47 -20.61 6.70
C ARG A 702 49.72 -21.19 6.05
N SER A 703 49.55 -21.99 4.99
CA SER A 703 50.68 -22.66 4.32
C SER A 703 51.39 -21.75 3.31
N HIS A 704 50.73 -20.69 2.87
CA HIS A 704 51.23 -19.74 1.89
C HIS A 704 51.33 -18.31 2.45
N PRO A 705 52.33 -17.51 2.04
CA PRO A 705 52.56 -16.15 2.56
C PRO A 705 51.63 -15.09 1.93
N TRP A 706 50.31 -15.24 2.11
CA TRP A 706 49.28 -14.31 1.62
C TRP A 706 49.44 -12.87 2.14
N GLU A 707 49.82 -12.69 3.41
CA GLU A 707 50.14 -11.36 3.96
C GLU A 707 51.28 -10.67 3.19
N LYS A 708 52.26 -11.46 2.74
CA LYS A 708 53.36 -10.93 1.95
C LYS A 708 52.90 -10.60 0.53
N LEU A 709 51.99 -11.37 -0.07
CA LEU A 709 51.35 -11.01 -1.34
C LEU A 709 50.60 -9.68 -1.22
N ALA A 710 49.81 -9.47 -0.15
CA ALA A 710 49.14 -8.19 0.10
C ALA A 710 50.13 -7.02 0.15
N ASP A 711 51.26 -7.21 0.84
CA ASP A 711 52.32 -6.21 0.94
C ASP A 711 53.07 -5.98 -0.38
N ASP A 712 53.31 -7.05 -1.14
CA ASP A 712 53.99 -7.00 -2.44
C ASP A 712 53.07 -6.39 -3.52
N SER A 713 51.74 -6.53 -3.43
CA SER A 713 50.78 -5.82 -4.29
C SER A 713 50.95 -4.30 -4.20
N TYR A 714 51.10 -3.74 -2.99
CA TYR A 714 51.40 -2.31 -2.83
C TYR A 714 52.77 -1.92 -3.41
N TYR A 715 53.77 -2.80 -3.30
CA TYR A 715 55.08 -2.56 -3.90
C TYR A 715 55.00 -2.49 -5.42
N PHE A 716 54.32 -3.46 -6.07
CA PHE A 716 54.15 -3.45 -7.51
C PHE A 716 53.29 -2.27 -7.95
N LEU A 717 52.18 -1.98 -7.25
CA LEU A 717 51.34 -0.82 -7.53
C LEU A 717 52.15 0.49 -7.51
N GLU A 718 53.00 0.70 -6.49
CA GLU A 718 53.85 1.89 -6.40
C GLU A 718 54.85 1.97 -7.57
N LYS A 719 55.41 0.84 -8.00
CA LYS A 719 56.29 0.80 -9.19
C LYS A 719 55.55 1.10 -10.49
N ILE A 720 54.32 0.61 -10.61
CA ILE A 720 53.46 0.83 -11.79
C ILE A 720 53.09 2.30 -11.91
N VAL A 721 52.64 2.92 -10.82
CA VAL A 721 52.20 4.34 -10.85
C VAL A 721 53.38 5.31 -10.95
N SER A 722 54.58 4.90 -10.53
CA SER A 722 55.80 5.72 -10.61
C SER A 722 56.62 5.49 -11.89
N ARG A 723 56.10 4.72 -12.85
CA ARG A 723 56.81 4.43 -14.10
C ARG A 723 57.00 5.69 -14.95
N ARG A 724 58.09 5.74 -15.71
CA ARG A 724 58.36 6.85 -16.66
C ARG A 724 57.19 6.96 -17.64
N GLY A 725 56.63 8.17 -17.77
CA GLY A 725 55.46 8.44 -18.62
C GLY A 725 54.12 8.40 -17.90
N ASN A 726 54.09 8.09 -16.59
CA ASN A 726 52.92 8.27 -15.74
C ASN A 726 53.09 9.53 -14.88
N GLN A 727 52.27 10.55 -15.15
CA GLN A 727 52.31 11.85 -14.46
C GLN A 727 51.19 12.02 -13.44
N ILE A 728 50.11 11.25 -13.56
CA ILE A 728 48.92 11.36 -12.69
C ILE A 728 48.94 10.40 -11.49
N GLY A 729 49.86 9.45 -11.48
CA GLY A 729 49.99 8.49 -10.37
C GLY A 729 48.86 7.45 -10.29
N LEU A 730 48.08 7.29 -11.36
CA LEU A 730 47.05 6.25 -11.51
C LEU A 730 47.56 5.10 -12.38
N PRO A 731 47.20 3.84 -12.10
CA PRO A 731 47.66 2.71 -12.91
C PRO A 731 46.93 2.63 -14.26
N PRO A 732 47.55 2.10 -15.31
CA PRO A 732 46.84 1.75 -16.55
C PRO A 732 45.98 0.49 -16.37
N ASN A 733 45.11 0.19 -17.35
CA ASN A 733 44.28 -1.01 -17.38
C ASN A 733 45.14 -2.29 -17.40
N TRP A 734 46.21 -2.31 -18.21
CA TRP A 734 47.05 -3.50 -18.40
C TRP A 734 48.53 -3.15 -18.53
N ILE A 735 49.39 -4.02 -17.98
CA ILE A 735 50.85 -3.92 -18.08
C ILE A 735 51.47 -5.29 -18.27
N VAL A 736 52.74 -5.31 -18.69
CA VAL A 736 53.57 -6.52 -18.63
C VAL A 736 54.67 -6.30 -17.60
N ILE A 737 54.84 -7.27 -16.70
CA ILE A 737 55.95 -7.31 -15.75
C ILE A 737 56.87 -8.46 -16.14
N SER A 738 58.08 -8.15 -16.57
CA SER A 738 59.07 -9.17 -16.93
C SER A 738 59.56 -9.96 -15.70
N ARG A 739 60.22 -11.10 -15.94
CA ARG A 739 60.78 -11.93 -14.85
C ARG A 739 61.86 -11.22 -14.03
N ASN A 740 62.49 -10.18 -14.58
CA ASN A 740 63.45 -9.33 -13.87
C ASN A 740 62.81 -8.06 -13.26
N GLY A 741 61.48 -7.95 -13.30
CA GLY A 741 60.70 -6.86 -12.69
C GLY A 741 60.61 -5.56 -13.50
N GLU A 742 61.01 -5.58 -14.77
CA GLU A 742 60.80 -4.45 -15.69
C GLU A 742 59.31 -4.36 -16.08
N ILE A 743 58.76 -3.14 -16.05
CA ILE A 743 57.35 -2.88 -16.35
C ILE A 743 57.24 -2.19 -17.71
N THR A 744 56.51 -2.81 -18.64
CA THR A 744 56.29 -2.29 -19.99
C THR A 744 54.79 -2.21 -20.34
N SER A 745 54.47 -1.56 -21.45
CA SER A 745 53.10 -1.49 -21.98
C SER A 745 52.59 -2.86 -22.39
N ALA A 746 51.30 -3.12 -22.13
CA ALA A 746 50.61 -4.32 -22.59
C ALA A 746 50.02 -4.20 -24.00
N SER A 747 50.22 -3.08 -24.71
CA SER A 747 49.75 -2.90 -26.10
C SER A 747 50.14 -3.98 -27.11
N PRO A 748 51.25 -4.72 -26.96
CA PRO A 748 51.51 -5.86 -27.85
C PRO A 748 50.58 -7.07 -27.64
N TYR A 749 49.83 -7.11 -26.53
CA TYR A 749 49.02 -8.27 -26.11
C TYR A 749 47.55 -7.95 -25.86
N VAL A 750 47.22 -6.68 -25.64
CA VAL A 750 45.87 -6.20 -25.33
C VAL A 750 45.55 -5.07 -26.30
N GLU A 751 44.54 -5.27 -27.14
CA GLU A 751 44.18 -4.32 -28.20
C GLU A 751 43.43 -3.09 -27.65
N LYS A 752 42.57 -3.29 -26.64
CA LYS A 752 41.67 -2.25 -26.15
C LYS A 752 42.28 -1.47 -24.98
N ASP A 753 42.68 -0.22 -25.27
CA ASP A 753 43.06 0.81 -24.30
C ASP A 753 43.95 0.35 -23.12
N PRO A 754 45.01 -0.46 -23.36
CA PRO A 754 45.80 -1.06 -22.29
C PRO A 754 46.54 -0.03 -21.43
N ASP A 755 46.96 1.08 -22.03
CA ASP A 755 47.73 2.14 -21.36
C ASP A 755 46.88 3.30 -20.84
N LEU A 756 45.54 3.19 -20.86
CA LEU A 756 44.66 4.19 -20.25
C LEU A 756 44.29 3.79 -18.81
N TYR A 757 43.98 4.76 -17.96
CA TYR A 757 43.21 4.51 -16.75
C TYR A 757 41.72 4.53 -17.13
N GLY A 758 41.01 3.43 -16.90
CA GLY A 758 39.63 3.27 -17.35
C GLY A 758 38.87 2.13 -16.68
N PHE A 759 38.02 1.45 -17.46
CA PHE A 759 37.07 0.42 -17.01
C PHE A 759 37.69 -0.81 -16.35
N ASP A 760 38.99 -1.05 -16.49
CA ASP A 760 39.66 -2.01 -15.63
C ASP A 760 40.21 -1.30 -14.39
N ALA A 761 41.11 -0.35 -14.64
CA ALA A 761 42.01 0.23 -13.64
C ALA A 761 41.28 0.88 -12.46
N PHE A 762 40.08 1.42 -12.64
CA PHE A 762 39.41 2.16 -11.56
C PHE A 762 39.14 1.30 -10.30
N ARG A 763 38.92 -0.02 -10.48
CA ARG A 763 38.55 -0.91 -9.38
C ARG A 763 39.64 -1.05 -8.32
N ILE A 764 40.91 -0.83 -8.67
CA ILE A 764 42.00 -0.85 -7.70
C ILE A 764 41.78 0.16 -6.58
N VAL A 765 41.23 1.34 -6.89
CA VAL A 765 40.98 2.38 -5.89
C VAL A 765 39.96 1.87 -4.86
N TRP A 766 38.92 1.19 -5.34
CA TRP A 766 37.92 0.57 -4.47
C TRP A 766 38.50 -0.60 -3.66
N ARG A 767 39.30 -1.49 -4.27
CA ARG A 767 39.96 -2.62 -3.57
C ARG A 767 40.91 -2.14 -2.47
N ILE A 768 41.68 -1.07 -2.72
CA ILE A 768 42.54 -0.44 -1.70
C ILE A 768 41.71 0.25 -0.61
N ALA A 769 40.63 0.94 -0.99
CA ALA A 769 39.70 1.53 -0.02
C ALA A 769 39.05 0.48 0.87
N LEU A 770 38.79 -0.72 0.35
CA LEU A 770 38.27 -1.86 1.11
C LEU A 770 39.31 -2.39 2.12
N ASP A 771 40.59 -2.50 1.74
CA ASP A 771 41.68 -2.84 2.68
C ASP A 771 41.79 -1.79 3.81
N ASN A 772 41.61 -0.51 3.48
CA ASN A 772 41.54 0.54 4.49
C ASN A 772 40.32 0.39 5.40
N LEU A 773 39.14 0.14 4.82
CA LEU A 773 37.89 0.00 5.56
C LEU A 773 37.99 -1.13 6.60
N TRP A 774 38.51 -2.29 6.19
CA TRP A 774 38.54 -3.50 7.01
C TRP A 774 39.75 -3.60 7.93
N PHE A 775 40.93 -3.19 7.48
CA PHE A 775 42.20 -3.44 8.18
C PHE A 775 42.95 -2.16 8.57
N LYS A 776 42.52 -0.98 8.10
CA LYS A 776 43.13 0.32 8.44
C LYS A 776 44.64 0.37 8.19
N THR A 777 45.11 -0.29 7.13
CA THR A 777 46.54 -0.41 6.83
C THR A 777 47.16 0.95 6.48
N THR A 778 48.39 1.22 6.93
CA THR A 778 49.08 2.48 6.59
C THR A 778 49.32 2.62 5.10
N LYS A 779 49.60 1.52 4.39
CA LYS A 779 49.84 1.51 2.94
C LYS A 779 48.60 1.90 2.13
N SER A 780 47.40 1.41 2.51
CA SER A 780 46.15 1.82 1.86
C SER A 780 45.91 3.32 2.01
N THR A 781 46.06 3.86 3.22
CA THR A 781 45.91 5.30 3.50
C THR A 781 46.88 6.12 2.67
N GLN A 782 48.17 5.75 2.65
CA GLN A 782 49.20 6.47 1.90
C GLN A 782 48.93 6.48 0.40
N TYR A 783 48.51 5.34 -0.17
CA TYR A 783 48.18 5.26 -1.59
C TYR A 783 46.97 6.14 -1.94
N LEU A 784 45.87 6.03 -1.19
CA LEU A 784 44.65 6.81 -1.44
C LEU A 784 44.91 8.32 -1.32
N GLN A 785 45.64 8.75 -0.30
CA GLN A 785 46.03 10.16 -0.12
C GLN A 785 46.94 10.67 -1.25
N LYS A 786 47.80 9.81 -1.80
CA LYS A 786 48.70 10.18 -2.91
C LYS A 786 47.91 10.48 -4.19
N ILE A 787 46.83 9.76 -4.46
CA ILE A 787 46.02 9.91 -5.69
C ILE A 787 44.79 10.82 -5.51
N GLU A 788 44.44 11.19 -4.27
CA GLU A 788 43.32 12.10 -3.97
C GLU A 788 43.39 13.43 -4.73
N PRO A 789 44.54 14.16 -4.77
CA PRO A 789 44.59 15.48 -5.40
C PRO A 789 44.14 15.46 -6.87
N PHE A 790 44.47 14.40 -7.61
CA PHE A 790 44.04 14.25 -9.01
C PHE A 790 42.51 14.20 -9.14
N PHE A 791 41.84 13.39 -8.32
CA PHE A 791 40.37 13.31 -8.34
C PHE A 791 39.74 14.59 -7.81
N GLN A 792 40.33 15.23 -6.80
CA GLN A 792 39.83 16.49 -6.27
C GLN A 792 39.90 17.61 -7.33
N GLU A 793 41.02 17.75 -8.05
CA GLU A 793 41.17 18.71 -9.14
C GLU A 793 40.19 18.42 -10.28
N THR A 794 40.03 17.16 -10.65
CA THR A 794 39.04 16.73 -11.64
C THR A 794 37.62 17.12 -11.23
N TRP A 795 37.26 16.91 -9.97
CA TRP A 795 35.96 17.32 -9.44
C TRP A 795 35.77 18.84 -9.47
N ILE A 796 36.76 19.61 -9.02
CA ILE A 796 36.71 21.08 -9.02
C ILE A 796 36.49 21.61 -10.44
N LYS A 797 37.21 21.06 -11.41
CA LYS A 797 37.16 21.47 -12.82
C LYS A 797 35.84 21.10 -13.50
N ASN A 798 35.38 19.86 -13.32
CA ASN A 798 34.34 19.27 -14.18
C ASN A 798 33.01 18.96 -13.45
N GLN A 799 32.98 18.99 -12.11
CA GLN A 799 31.88 18.47 -11.29
C GLN A 799 31.43 17.04 -11.70
N SER A 800 32.34 16.27 -12.30
CA SER A 800 32.14 14.92 -12.85
C SER A 800 33.50 14.26 -13.11
N PHE A 801 33.53 12.95 -13.36
CA PHE A 801 34.76 12.19 -13.62
C PHE A 801 34.70 11.53 -15.01
N PRO A 802 35.56 11.94 -15.97
CA PRO A 802 35.77 11.20 -17.20
C PRO A 802 36.01 9.70 -16.96
N SER A 803 35.43 8.86 -17.81
CA SER A 803 35.60 7.41 -17.70
C SER A 803 37.00 6.95 -18.12
N LEU A 804 37.68 7.68 -19.02
CA LEU A 804 39.01 7.34 -19.54
C LEU A 804 39.98 8.51 -19.43
N PHE A 805 41.18 8.23 -18.90
CA PHE A 805 42.30 9.16 -18.84
C PHE A 805 43.57 8.55 -19.44
N THR A 806 44.37 9.36 -20.13
CA THR A 806 45.77 9.01 -20.38
C THR A 806 46.56 9.09 -19.09
N LEU A 807 47.73 8.44 -19.05
CA LEU A 807 48.65 8.56 -17.90
C LEU A 807 49.33 9.93 -17.79
N SER A 808 49.13 10.82 -18.77
CA SER A 808 49.49 12.25 -18.68
C SER A 808 48.36 13.13 -18.12
N GLY A 809 47.17 12.57 -17.88
CA GLY A 809 46.01 13.28 -17.34
C GLY A 809 45.08 13.91 -18.36
N GLU A 810 45.23 13.57 -19.65
CA GLU A 810 44.29 14.00 -20.68
C GLU A 810 43.00 13.17 -20.61
N GLU A 811 41.86 13.84 -20.65
CA GLU A 811 40.54 13.21 -20.76
C GLU A 811 40.37 12.62 -22.16
N LYS A 812 40.16 11.31 -22.28
CA LYS A 812 39.93 10.63 -23.58
C LYS A 812 38.46 10.35 -23.88
N SER A 813 37.62 10.30 -22.84
CA SER A 813 36.17 10.09 -22.99
C SER A 813 35.38 11.37 -22.74
N PHE A 814 34.44 11.67 -23.63
CA PHE A 814 33.41 12.70 -23.39
C PHE A 814 32.26 12.21 -22.51
N TYR A 815 32.06 10.89 -22.42
CA TYR A 815 31.04 10.29 -21.56
C TYR A 815 31.55 10.13 -20.11
N ARG A 816 30.60 9.87 -19.20
CA ARG A 816 30.77 9.74 -17.76
C ARG A 816 29.93 8.54 -17.34
N ASN A 817 30.52 7.58 -16.64
CA ASN A 817 29.81 6.38 -16.21
C ASN A 817 29.91 6.20 -14.70
N ILE A 818 28.81 5.73 -14.11
CA ILE A 818 28.72 5.53 -12.66
C ILE A 818 29.73 4.50 -12.16
N SER A 819 30.06 3.49 -12.98
CA SER A 819 31.09 2.50 -12.67
C SER A 819 32.43 3.14 -12.30
N THR A 820 33.00 3.93 -13.22
CA THR A 820 34.28 4.61 -12.98
C THR A 820 34.23 5.65 -11.86
N ALA A 821 33.07 6.26 -11.59
CA ALA A 821 32.87 7.18 -10.48
C ALA A 821 32.92 6.50 -9.09
N SER A 822 32.83 5.16 -9.03
CA SER A 822 32.98 4.39 -7.79
C SER A 822 34.36 4.53 -7.16
N ALA A 823 35.40 4.72 -7.99
CA ALA A 823 36.76 4.94 -7.54
C ALA A 823 36.90 6.22 -6.71
N PRO A 824 36.59 7.43 -7.24
CA PRO A 824 36.66 8.65 -6.44
C PRO A 824 35.68 8.63 -5.26
N LEU A 825 34.49 8.03 -5.38
CA LEU A 825 33.55 7.94 -4.25
C LEU A 825 34.14 7.13 -3.08
N SER A 826 34.70 5.95 -3.35
CA SER A 826 35.32 5.11 -2.32
C SER A 826 36.58 5.75 -1.72
N LEU A 827 37.39 6.39 -2.55
CA LEU A 827 38.55 7.16 -2.11
C LEU A 827 38.16 8.29 -1.16
N PHE A 828 37.25 9.19 -1.57
CA PHE A 828 36.86 10.33 -0.74
C PHE A 828 36.13 9.89 0.53
N SER A 829 35.46 8.74 0.51
CA SER A 829 34.84 8.19 1.72
C SER A 829 35.87 7.88 2.82
N ILE A 830 37.13 7.63 2.45
CA ILE A 830 38.23 7.45 3.38
C ILE A 830 38.96 8.77 3.67
N THR A 831 39.23 9.57 2.64
CA THR A 831 40.17 10.69 2.77
C THR A 831 39.51 12.07 2.90
N ASN A 832 38.29 12.25 2.36
CA ASN A 832 37.60 13.54 2.31
C ASN A 832 36.06 13.40 2.35
N PRO A 833 35.46 13.19 3.54
CA PRO A 833 34.04 12.88 3.68
C PRO A 833 33.09 13.93 3.11
N ASP A 834 33.44 15.22 3.18
CA ASP A 834 32.62 16.30 2.62
C ASP A 834 32.55 16.25 1.11
N LEU A 835 33.68 15.93 0.46
CA LEU A 835 33.72 15.74 -0.98
C LEU A 835 33.01 14.44 -1.39
N SER A 836 33.18 13.36 -0.62
CA SER A 836 32.44 12.11 -0.81
C SER A 836 30.93 12.32 -0.85
N LYS A 837 30.40 13.06 0.13
CA LYS A 837 28.97 13.42 0.17
C LYS A 837 28.53 14.19 -1.08
N ARG A 838 29.33 15.16 -1.54
CA ARG A 838 29.02 15.92 -2.76
C ARG A 838 29.03 15.04 -4.02
N VAL A 839 29.98 14.10 -4.12
CA VAL A 839 30.05 13.14 -5.24
C VAL A 839 28.84 12.21 -5.21
N PHE A 840 28.50 11.65 -4.05
CA PHE A 840 27.36 10.77 -3.89
C PHE A 840 26.05 11.46 -4.29
N GLU A 841 25.79 12.66 -3.76
CA GLU A 841 24.55 13.39 -4.04
C GLU A 841 24.40 13.75 -5.52
N ASN A 842 25.46 14.22 -6.16
CA ASN A 842 25.41 14.77 -7.52
C ASN A 842 25.55 13.73 -8.63
N ILE A 843 26.14 12.56 -8.36
CA ILE A 843 26.31 11.48 -9.34
C ILE A 843 25.36 10.32 -8.98
N PHE A 844 25.60 9.65 -7.85
CA PHE A 844 24.92 8.39 -7.53
C PHE A 844 23.44 8.58 -7.21
N ARG A 845 23.12 9.51 -6.30
CA ARG A 845 21.73 9.75 -5.88
C ARG A 845 20.93 10.44 -6.97
N LYS A 846 21.50 11.47 -7.61
CA LYS A 846 20.84 12.23 -8.67
C LYS A 846 20.46 11.35 -9.88
N ASN A 847 21.31 10.39 -10.24
CA ASN A 847 21.09 9.55 -11.42
C ASN A 847 20.38 8.22 -11.10
N PHE A 848 19.90 8.03 -9.86
CA PHE A 848 19.14 6.85 -9.46
C PHE A 848 17.63 7.06 -9.63
N ASP A 849 16.98 6.19 -10.41
CA ASP A 849 15.52 6.17 -10.52
C ASP A 849 14.93 5.31 -9.40
N PHE A 850 14.29 5.94 -8.40
CA PHE A 850 13.66 5.23 -7.27
C PHE A 850 12.37 4.47 -7.65
N ALA A 851 11.75 4.78 -8.79
CA ALA A 851 10.59 4.04 -9.28
C ALA A 851 11.03 2.70 -9.89
N VAL A 852 12.08 2.73 -10.72
CA VAL A 852 12.64 1.55 -11.42
C VAL A 852 13.59 0.76 -10.51
N GLY A 853 14.47 1.45 -9.79
CA GLY A 853 15.55 0.86 -9.00
C GLY A 853 16.87 0.75 -9.75
N SER A 854 17.13 1.57 -10.76
CA SER A 854 18.36 1.50 -11.57
C SER A 854 19.03 2.86 -11.72
N TRP A 855 20.33 2.86 -11.99
CA TRP A 855 21.07 4.04 -12.42
C TRP A 855 21.08 4.19 -13.94
N GLU A 856 21.07 5.42 -14.44
CA GLU A 856 21.36 5.78 -15.84
C GLU A 856 20.77 4.81 -16.89
N ASN A 857 21.61 4.06 -17.63
CA ASN A 857 21.16 3.04 -18.57
C ASN A 857 20.79 1.75 -17.81
N PRO A 858 19.50 1.37 -17.74
CA PRO A 858 19.08 0.22 -16.95
C PRO A 858 19.59 -1.12 -17.51
N LYS A 859 20.05 -1.17 -18.76
CA LYS A 859 20.60 -2.38 -19.40
C LYS A 859 22.11 -2.54 -19.23
N ASP A 860 22.80 -1.53 -18.69
CA ASP A 860 24.25 -1.60 -18.48
C ASP A 860 24.56 -2.36 -17.20
N TYR A 861 24.91 -3.64 -17.36
CA TYR A 861 25.25 -4.54 -16.26
C TYR A 861 26.35 -3.98 -15.36
N TYR A 862 27.37 -3.39 -15.98
CA TYR A 862 28.59 -2.98 -15.29
C TYR A 862 28.34 -1.74 -14.43
N ASP A 863 27.61 -0.77 -14.97
CA ASP A 863 27.16 0.41 -14.25
C ASP A 863 26.19 0.07 -13.12
N GLN A 864 25.26 -0.88 -13.31
CA GLN A 864 24.38 -1.31 -12.20
C GLN A 864 25.16 -2.02 -11.08
N SER A 865 26.20 -2.78 -11.42
CA SER A 865 27.05 -3.49 -10.44
C SER A 865 27.89 -2.52 -9.62
N TRP A 866 28.65 -1.66 -10.30
CA TRP A 866 29.55 -0.72 -9.64
C TRP A 866 28.83 0.48 -9.01
N GLY A 867 27.68 0.88 -9.55
CA GLY A 867 26.76 1.80 -8.88
C GLY A 867 26.36 1.28 -7.49
N TRP A 868 26.08 -0.03 -7.37
CA TRP A 868 25.81 -0.66 -6.08
C TRP A 868 27.06 -0.75 -5.20
N PHE A 869 28.21 -1.22 -5.70
CA PHE A 869 29.44 -1.33 -4.87
C PHE A 869 29.93 0.03 -4.35
N GLY A 870 29.89 1.08 -5.17
CA GLY A 870 30.23 2.44 -4.77
C GLY A 870 29.25 2.98 -3.71
N THR A 871 27.95 2.80 -3.92
CA THR A 871 26.91 3.19 -2.96
C THR A 871 27.05 2.42 -1.65
N ALA A 872 27.27 1.11 -1.71
CA ALA A 872 27.41 0.25 -0.55
C ALA A 872 28.65 0.64 0.27
N PHE A 873 29.75 0.99 -0.39
CA PHE A 873 30.94 1.50 0.27
C PHE A 873 30.66 2.82 1.02
N TYR A 874 30.09 3.81 0.33
CA TYR A 874 29.75 5.12 0.90
C TYR A 874 28.85 5.01 2.13
N LEU A 875 27.88 4.10 2.10
CA LEU A 875 26.92 3.90 3.19
C LEU A 875 27.45 3.04 4.34
N GLY A 876 28.68 2.52 4.23
CA GLY A 876 29.25 1.59 5.21
C GLY A 876 28.54 0.24 5.23
N SER A 877 27.96 -0.19 4.10
CA SER A 877 27.21 -1.45 3.94
C SER A 877 28.07 -2.62 3.46
N LEU A 878 29.40 -2.49 3.51
CA LEU A 878 30.36 -3.55 3.13
C LEU A 878 31.16 -4.02 4.35
N PRO A 879 30.53 -4.63 5.37
CA PRO A 879 31.25 -5.17 6.52
C PRO A 879 32.20 -6.30 6.10
N ASN A 880 33.31 -6.44 6.82
CA ASN A 880 34.14 -7.64 6.75
C ASN A 880 33.40 -8.77 7.47
N LEU A 881 32.72 -9.64 6.72
CA LEU A 881 31.93 -10.74 7.29
C LEU A 881 32.80 -11.90 7.83
N TRP A 882 34.12 -11.87 7.62
CA TRP A 882 35.01 -12.89 8.17
C TRP A 882 35.29 -12.70 9.67
N LYS A 883 35.27 -11.44 10.13
CA LYS A 883 35.40 -11.05 11.53
C LYS A 883 34.06 -11.13 12.23
#